data_AF-A0A3B6PEI9-F1
#
_entry.id   AF-A0A3B6PEI9-F1
#
_cell.length_a   1.000
_cell.length_b   1.000
_cell.length_c   1.000
_cell.angle_alpha   90.00
_cell.angle_beta   90.00
_cell.angle_gamma   90.00
#
_symmetry.space_group_name_H-M   'P 1'
#
loop_
_entity.id
_entity.type
_entity.pdbx_description
1 polymer ?
#
loop_
_entity_poly.entity_id
_entity_poly.type
_entity_poly.pdbx_seq_one_letter_code
_entity_poly.pdbx_strand_id
1 'polypeptide(L)'
;MKDVLPYHHVDKLKEEDAWSLLKKQIVSTIGREIDMLKDIGLQIIGKCDGLPLALKIMGGLLCQKDKTQREWKMVLDDSMWSVSEMPEALNRAIYLSYEDLSSSMKQCFLYYSLLPNNGLFCDDDIIGMWISEGFLHGSSHDLEELGRKYYKELILRNLIEPNVRYVDQSICNMHDVVRSFAQFVSRDEALAAHSGETNIASKLSAHQFLRLSLESKALESNGLDWSSLQAQKTLRTLISVGHINMKPIDSLGTFPCLRTLCITSAHVVALLESFQELKHLRYLSLENTDISSLPDSIGKMKFLQYISLFGCQQFVNLPDSIVKLGQLRSVNFSDTSINGIPRGFCALTNLRIVRGFPAQVDGDWCSLEELGPLYQLRHVGIRGLKNVTSSSSAAKVKLGEKVHLTDLSLYCGSRLQDDGLIKEEDGVSHEGQQLIKKVFDELCPPPGLEYLYIKGYFGRWFPSWMMSSSVVPLECLRILFIEDLTCCTQLPDGLCQFPYLEFIQIRRAPAIRRVGPEFIQSYHGHGPCPSQMVDAFPRLYSMNFIVMVEWEEWEWEEQVPAFPVLQELLLTHCKLSCLPPGLAFQARALKKLSIKYVQALTSLQNFPYLVDLELHRNPDMERIANLPRLQKLIITHCSKLKMLEGVPALQRLILTDKDMETFPKYMGGINPRHLELHCSLALLASIAMGQSGPEWDKFSQVEHVKAYAREGDNSKKWYALYTATPCNLETNVNLSAFMSKGTLTHFEDTQRFESVFKMTRKTFSYICSLVYVPSLKDMNSYTFDDGRLLALEDRVAIALKRLHSSEPTETIGSSVGMKESTVLLVTESFAVAVWQRARRNLRWTESSEMDKFKSMFDKIHNMHNCCGVICTTHIPFGPNWDREKNDSILVQLVIDPEMRFRNIWWGPISSMNQSSILHESYLFKKCEEGGWLNGSKLKVGLDGSEVGEYIIGDAGYPLLPWLLTPYQEEDLSDFKAEFNRRHSRATNCALKALARLRDTWKYLQGEPSCPVNTDTLVEAIHACCYLHNIVIDMEDDAAMPSIEDSYYCEDVRQVESEDAIRARDMLSRYFLTSMPSESGAGLVDAEEDHEVAASGSGTEDKAQAQARPSEEEIIN
;
A
#
# COMPACT_ATOMS: atom_id res chain seq x y z
N MET A 1 -0.21 32.97 -24.60
CA MET A 1 -1.57 32.92 -24.02
C MET A 1 -1.52 31.91 -22.90
N LYS A 2 -1.99 32.26 -21.69
CA LYS A 2 -2.11 31.28 -20.59
C LYS A 2 -3.33 30.41 -20.90
N ASP A 3 -3.11 29.10 -21.03
CA ASP A 3 -4.17 28.12 -21.25
C ASP A 3 -5.20 28.19 -20.12
N VAL A 4 -6.43 28.55 -20.47
CA VAL A 4 -7.58 28.51 -19.57
C VAL A 4 -8.07 27.07 -19.58
N LEU A 5 -7.80 26.32 -18.51
CA LEU A 5 -8.45 25.03 -18.26
C LEU A 5 -9.97 25.18 -18.45
N PRO A 6 -10.66 24.28 -19.18
CA PRO A 6 -12.10 24.36 -19.33
C PRO A 6 -12.76 24.11 -17.97
N TYR A 7 -13.23 25.18 -17.34
CA TYR A 7 -14.03 25.10 -16.12
C TYR A 7 -15.43 24.58 -16.48
N HIS A 8 -15.78 23.40 -15.97
CA HIS A 8 -17.15 22.92 -16.06
C HIS A 8 -18.00 23.62 -14.99
N HIS A 9 -18.89 24.50 -15.43
CA HIS A 9 -19.88 25.11 -14.54
C HIS A 9 -20.99 24.10 -14.27
N VAL A 10 -21.20 23.75 -13.01
CA VAL A 10 -22.30 22.86 -12.60
C VAL A 10 -23.55 23.70 -12.39
N ASP A 11 -24.57 23.47 -13.21
CA ASP A 11 -25.84 24.19 -13.13
C ASP A 11 -26.63 23.84 -11.86
N LYS A 12 -27.52 24.75 -11.46
CA LYS A 12 -28.50 24.53 -10.39
C LYS A 12 -29.45 23.38 -10.76
N LEU A 13 -30.02 22.73 -9.75
CA LEU A 13 -31.02 21.69 -9.98
C LEU A 13 -32.30 22.29 -10.58
N LYS A 14 -32.81 21.62 -11.60
CA LYS A 14 -34.15 21.90 -12.15
C LYS A 14 -35.21 21.47 -11.13
N GLU A 15 -36.40 22.05 -11.21
CA GLU A 15 -37.47 21.86 -10.22
C GLU A 15 -37.80 20.39 -9.93
N GLU A 16 -37.91 19.55 -10.96
CA GLU A 16 -38.23 18.12 -10.77
C GLU A 16 -37.08 17.34 -10.11
N ASP A 17 -35.83 17.64 -10.44
CA ASP A 17 -34.66 17.03 -9.80
C ASP A 17 -34.51 17.52 -8.34
N ALA A 18 -34.77 18.81 -8.11
CA ALA A 18 -34.79 19.41 -6.78
C ALA A 18 -35.89 18.82 -5.89
N TRP A 19 -37.09 18.61 -6.42
CA TRP A 19 -38.19 17.94 -5.73
C TRP A 19 -37.86 16.48 -5.43
N SER A 20 -37.28 15.76 -6.40
CA SER A 20 -36.81 14.38 -6.22
C SER A 20 -35.76 14.30 -5.11
N LEU A 21 -34.81 15.24 -5.08
CA LEU A 21 -33.80 15.32 -4.01
C LEU A 21 -34.45 15.60 -2.65
N LEU A 22 -35.33 16.60 -2.55
CA LEU A 22 -36.01 16.93 -1.28
C LEU A 22 -36.82 15.74 -0.75
N LYS A 23 -37.58 15.06 -1.64
CA LYS A 23 -38.36 13.87 -1.30
C LYS A 23 -37.49 12.73 -0.80
N LYS A 24 -36.28 12.55 -1.34
CA LYS A 24 -35.31 11.55 -0.86
C LYS A 24 -34.80 11.83 0.55
N GLN A 25 -34.73 13.10 0.96
CA GLN A 25 -34.24 13.48 2.29
C GLN A 25 -35.30 13.32 3.38
N ILE A 26 -36.57 13.47 3.01
CA ILE A 26 -37.69 13.29 3.93
C ILE A 26 -38.00 11.79 3.97
N VAL A 27 -37.31 11.07 4.86
CA VAL A 27 -37.51 9.63 5.07
C VAL A 27 -38.99 9.35 5.28
N SER A 28 -39.63 8.65 4.35
CA SER A 28 -40.92 8.02 4.64
C SER A 28 -41.07 6.70 3.90
N THR A 29 -41.46 5.69 4.66
CA THR A 29 -41.99 4.41 4.22
C THR A 29 -43.33 4.54 3.50
N ILE A 30 -43.82 5.78 3.25
CA ILE A 30 -45.14 6.09 2.69
C ILE A 30 -45.02 7.29 1.73
N GLY A 31 -44.51 7.06 0.53
CA GLY A 31 -44.28 8.12 -0.47
C GLY A 31 -45.52 8.89 -0.94
N ARG A 32 -46.75 8.43 -0.62
CA ARG A 32 -48.02 9.05 -1.05
C ARG A 32 -48.40 10.31 -0.26
N GLU A 33 -47.99 10.42 1.01
CA GLU A 33 -48.36 11.57 1.85
C GLU A 33 -47.55 12.82 1.50
N ILE A 34 -46.28 12.65 1.14
CA ILE A 34 -45.39 13.76 0.76
C ILE A 34 -45.79 14.39 -0.58
N ASP A 35 -46.34 13.60 -1.51
CA ASP A 35 -46.79 14.13 -2.81
C ASP A 35 -47.94 15.13 -2.67
N MET A 36 -48.75 15.04 -1.61
CA MET A 36 -49.79 16.03 -1.30
C MET A 36 -49.22 17.39 -0.84
N LEU A 37 -47.94 17.43 -0.48
CA LEU A 37 -47.22 18.64 -0.05
C LEU A 37 -46.34 19.24 -1.16
N LYS A 38 -46.40 18.70 -2.39
CA LYS A 38 -45.55 19.14 -3.52
C LYS A 38 -45.63 20.64 -3.78
N ASP A 39 -46.82 21.24 -3.72
CA ASP A 39 -47.00 22.68 -3.99
C ASP A 39 -46.27 23.58 -2.98
N ILE A 40 -46.25 23.20 -1.70
CA ILE A 40 -45.50 23.94 -0.66
C ILE A 40 -44.01 23.61 -0.77
N GLY A 41 -43.68 22.35 -1.02
CA GLY A 41 -42.30 21.91 -1.22
C GLY A 41 -41.60 22.65 -2.36
N LEU A 42 -42.27 22.85 -3.50
CA LEU A 42 -41.75 23.61 -4.63
C LEU A 42 -41.54 25.10 -4.28
N GLN A 43 -42.39 25.69 -3.44
CA GLN A 43 -42.17 27.06 -2.96
C GLN A 43 -40.94 27.16 -2.05
N ILE A 44 -40.72 26.17 -1.17
CA ILE A 44 -39.50 26.08 -0.34
C ILE A 44 -38.26 25.87 -1.23
N ILE A 45 -38.35 25.04 -2.28
CA ILE A 45 -37.29 24.85 -3.27
C ILE A 45 -36.95 26.18 -3.96
N GLY A 46 -37.96 26.97 -4.33
CA GLY A 46 -37.77 28.31 -4.89
C GLY A 46 -37.01 29.25 -3.97
N LYS A 47 -37.24 29.19 -2.65
CA LYS A 47 -36.47 29.95 -1.64
C LYS A 47 -35.02 29.48 -1.52
N CYS A 48 -34.74 28.21 -1.84
CA CYS A 48 -33.40 27.62 -1.82
C CYS A 48 -32.62 27.80 -3.13
N ASP A 49 -33.21 28.43 -4.15
CA ASP A 49 -32.59 28.75 -5.44
C ASP A 49 -31.97 27.52 -6.14
N GLY A 50 -32.59 26.35 -5.97
CA GLY A 50 -32.15 25.09 -6.58
C GLY A 50 -30.78 24.57 -6.12
N LEU A 51 -30.22 25.09 -5.02
CA LEU A 51 -28.92 24.69 -4.49
C LEU A 51 -29.01 23.35 -3.73
N PRO A 52 -28.26 22.29 -4.13
CA PRO A 52 -28.38 20.97 -3.52
C PRO A 52 -28.20 20.92 -2.00
N LEU A 53 -27.20 21.65 -1.46
CA LEU A 53 -26.94 21.67 -0.02
C LEU A 53 -28.09 22.32 0.76
N ALA A 54 -28.60 23.46 0.30
CA ALA A 54 -29.73 24.13 0.93
C ALA A 54 -30.99 23.24 0.93
N LEU A 55 -31.24 22.53 -0.19
CA LEU A 55 -32.33 21.57 -0.29
C LEU A 55 -32.16 20.38 0.65
N LYS A 56 -30.95 19.84 0.80
CA LYS A 56 -30.66 18.76 1.75
C LYS A 56 -30.93 19.19 3.19
N ILE A 57 -30.46 20.38 3.57
CA ILE A 57 -30.65 20.91 4.92
C ILE A 57 -32.12 21.20 5.20
N MET A 58 -32.86 21.81 4.26
CA MET A 58 -34.30 22.00 4.40
C MET A 58 -35.06 20.68 4.44
N GLY A 59 -34.68 19.68 3.65
CA GLY A 59 -35.25 18.33 3.71
C GLY A 59 -35.05 17.69 5.08
N GLY A 60 -33.86 17.87 5.66
CA GLY A 60 -33.54 17.41 7.01
C GLY A 60 -34.28 18.18 8.11
N LEU A 61 -34.53 19.48 7.96
CA LEU A 61 -35.41 20.24 8.85
C LEU A 61 -36.85 19.75 8.76
N LEU A 62 -37.38 19.59 7.53
CA LEU A 62 -38.76 19.16 7.28
C LEU A 62 -39.00 17.72 7.73
N CYS A 63 -37.98 16.86 7.77
CA CYS A 63 -38.13 15.49 8.25
C CYS A 63 -38.43 15.42 9.76
N GLN A 64 -37.99 16.44 10.52
CA GLN A 64 -38.29 16.61 11.95
C GLN A 64 -39.66 17.26 12.21
N LYS A 65 -40.37 17.69 11.15
CA LYS A 65 -41.72 18.25 11.24
C LYS A 65 -42.77 17.19 10.97
N ASP A 66 -43.98 17.46 11.45
CA ASP A 66 -45.13 16.68 11.04
C ASP A 66 -45.38 16.90 9.55
N LYS A 67 -45.78 15.83 8.85
CA LYS A 67 -46.00 15.81 7.40
C LYS A 67 -47.36 16.43 7.08
N THR A 68 -47.55 17.67 7.52
CA THR A 68 -48.79 18.43 7.39
C THR A 68 -48.54 19.75 6.65
N GLN A 69 -49.58 20.21 5.96
CA GLN A 69 -49.53 21.49 5.24
C GLN A 69 -49.20 22.67 6.18
N ARG A 70 -49.68 22.62 7.42
CA ARG A 70 -49.48 23.68 8.42
C ARG A 70 -48.01 23.84 8.81
N GLU A 71 -47.35 22.75 9.19
CA GLU A 71 -45.95 22.80 9.64
C GLU A 71 -45.02 23.26 8.52
N TRP A 72 -45.21 22.76 7.30
CA TRP A 72 -44.39 23.18 6.15
C TRP A 72 -44.63 24.63 5.77
N LYS A 73 -45.87 25.11 5.92
CA LYS A 73 -46.20 26.52 5.69
C LYS A 73 -45.55 27.43 6.73
N MET A 74 -45.44 27.00 7.99
CA MET A 74 -44.70 27.76 9.01
C MET A 74 -43.23 27.92 8.65
N VAL A 75 -42.59 26.89 8.08
CA VAL A 75 -41.21 26.97 7.59
C VAL A 75 -41.09 27.87 6.35
N LEU A 76 -42.07 27.83 5.45
CA LEU A 76 -42.10 28.67 4.24
C LEU A 76 -42.31 30.16 4.55
N ASP A 77 -43.21 30.46 5.49
CA ASP A 77 -43.62 31.82 5.86
C ASP A 77 -42.68 32.46 6.89
N ASP A 78 -41.56 31.80 7.23
CA ASP A 78 -40.60 32.33 8.20
C ASP A 78 -40.01 33.68 7.73
N SER A 79 -40.04 34.66 8.64
CA SER A 79 -39.54 36.02 8.41
C SER A 79 -38.08 36.08 7.93
N MET A 80 -37.26 35.08 8.26
CA MET A 80 -35.85 35.00 7.86
C MET A 80 -35.65 34.88 6.36
N TRP A 81 -36.63 34.36 5.62
CA TRP A 81 -36.59 34.35 4.16
C TRP A 81 -36.63 35.75 3.54
N SER A 82 -37.07 36.76 4.29
CA SER A 82 -37.30 38.13 3.83
C SER A 82 -36.30 39.15 4.40
N VAL A 83 -35.32 38.72 5.21
CA VAL A 83 -34.27 39.59 5.74
C VAL A 83 -33.33 40.03 4.62
N SER A 84 -33.32 41.33 4.32
CA SER A 84 -32.62 41.93 3.18
C SER A 84 -31.11 42.04 3.34
N GLU A 85 -30.61 42.10 4.58
CA GLU A 85 -29.18 42.23 4.90
C GLU A 85 -28.72 41.05 5.77
N MET A 86 -28.36 39.94 5.12
CA MET A 86 -27.69 38.84 5.78
C MET A 86 -26.22 38.85 5.34
N PRO A 87 -25.24 38.77 6.27
CA PRO A 87 -23.83 38.58 5.93
C PRO A 87 -23.65 37.47 4.89
N GLU A 88 -22.75 37.66 3.93
CA GLU A 88 -22.51 36.69 2.85
C GLU A 88 -22.14 35.28 3.37
N ALA A 89 -21.52 35.22 4.55
CA ALA A 89 -21.20 33.98 5.26
C ALA A 89 -22.41 33.24 5.86
N LEU A 90 -23.58 33.88 5.93
CA LEU A 90 -24.80 33.32 6.51
C LEU A 90 -25.77 32.86 5.42
N ASN A 91 -26.00 31.55 5.35
CA ASN A 91 -27.01 30.95 4.48
C ASN A 91 -28.35 30.80 5.22
N ARG A 92 -29.45 31.26 4.61
CA ARG A 92 -30.79 31.26 5.21
C ARG A 92 -31.31 29.86 5.56
N ALA A 93 -31.08 28.87 4.70
CA ALA A 93 -31.52 27.49 4.95
C ALA A 93 -30.78 26.88 6.15
N ILE A 94 -29.48 27.15 6.26
CA ILE A 94 -28.67 26.73 7.42
C ILE A 94 -29.15 27.42 8.68
N TYR A 95 -29.42 28.73 8.61
CA TYR A 95 -29.93 29.50 9.74
C TYR A 95 -31.26 28.96 10.27
N LEU A 96 -32.23 28.68 9.38
CA LEU A 96 -33.52 28.11 9.79
C LEU A 96 -33.37 26.74 10.44
N SER A 97 -32.52 25.87 9.87
CA SER A 97 -32.23 24.56 10.47
C SER A 97 -31.55 24.70 11.83
N TYR A 98 -30.61 25.65 11.97
CA TYR A 98 -29.93 25.98 13.21
C TYR A 98 -30.89 26.52 14.28
N GLU A 99 -31.77 27.47 13.93
CA GLU A 99 -32.69 28.09 14.88
C GLU A 99 -33.69 27.09 15.47
N ASP A 100 -34.09 26.10 14.68
CA ASP A 100 -34.97 25.01 15.09
C ASP A 100 -34.31 24.01 16.06
N LEU A 101 -32.97 23.98 16.14
CA LEU A 101 -32.26 23.13 17.09
C LEU A 101 -32.53 23.57 18.53
N SER A 102 -32.58 22.59 19.44
CA SER A 102 -32.57 22.87 20.88
C SER A 102 -31.31 23.62 21.30
N SER A 103 -31.37 24.39 22.41
CA SER A 103 -30.22 25.18 22.89
C SER A 103 -28.95 24.34 23.11
N SER A 104 -29.08 23.12 23.63
CA SER A 104 -27.95 22.20 23.79
C SER A 104 -27.38 21.73 22.45
N MET A 105 -28.24 21.36 21.49
CA MET A 105 -27.78 20.95 20.15
C MET A 105 -27.12 22.09 19.38
N LYS A 106 -27.59 23.34 19.54
CA LYS A 106 -26.92 24.53 18.97
C LYS A 106 -25.47 24.59 19.44
N GLN A 107 -25.21 24.38 20.73
CA GLN A 107 -23.84 24.37 21.26
C GLN A 107 -23.01 23.20 20.71
N CYS A 108 -23.57 21.99 20.64
CA CYS A 108 -22.92 20.82 20.04
C CYS A 108 -22.53 21.05 18.58
N PHE A 109 -23.44 21.62 17.78
CA PHE A 109 -23.23 21.96 16.38
C PHE A 109 -22.13 23.01 16.20
N LEU A 110 -22.18 24.11 16.96
CA LEU A 110 -21.16 25.15 16.91
C LEU A 110 -19.78 24.60 17.32
N TYR A 111 -19.73 23.76 18.35
CA TYR A 111 -18.49 23.13 18.78
C TYR A 111 -17.89 22.20 17.72
N TYR A 112 -18.73 21.42 17.02
CA TYR A 112 -18.28 20.55 15.92
C TYR A 112 -17.51 21.32 14.85
N SER A 113 -17.91 22.56 14.55
CA SER A 113 -17.25 23.39 13.55
C SER A 113 -15.81 23.77 13.87
N LEU A 114 -15.39 23.58 15.13
CA LEU A 114 -14.02 23.81 15.60
C LEU A 114 -13.12 22.60 15.36
N LEU A 115 -13.65 21.42 15.05
CA LEU A 115 -12.84 20.22 14.82
C LEU A 115 -11.99 20.39 13.54
N PRO A 116 -10.65 20.23 13.62
CA PRO A 116 -9.75 20.29 12.46
C PRO A 116 -10.13 19.31 11.35
N ASN A 117 -9.89 19.69 10.10
CA ASN A 117 -10.20 18.84 8.93
C ASN A 117 -9.28 17.62 8.79
N ASN A 118 -8.01 17.80 9.17
CA ASN A 118 -7.00 16.74 9.09
C ASN A 118 -7.07 15.78 10.30
N GLY A 119 -7.82 16.11 11.34
CA GLY A 119 -8.02 15.26 12.51
C GLY A 119 -9.14 14.25 12.27
N LEU A 120 -8.93 13.00 12.68
CA LEU A 120 -9.97 11.96 12.68
C LEU A 120 -10.58 11.89 14.08
N PHE A 121 -11.80 12.39 14.22
CA PHE A 121 -12.55 12.34 15.48
C PHE A 121 -13.74 11.39 15.31
N CYS A 122 -13.83 10.35 16.15
CA CYS A 122 -15.02 9.51 16.18
C CYS A 122 -16.11 10.15 17.05
N ASP A 123 -17.34 9.67 16.90
CA ASP A 123 -18.50 10.17 17.62
C ASP A 123 -18.33 10.12 19.15
N ASP A 124 -17.72 9.07 19.69
CA ASP A 124 -17.39 8.96 21.12
C ASP A 124 -16.48 10.10 21.61
N ASP A 125 -15.48 10.51 20.80
CA ASP A 125 -14.57 11.60 21.14
C ASP A 125 -15.34 12.93 21.22
N ILE A 126 -16.18 13.17 20.21
CA ILE A 126 -16.99 14.39 20.07
C ILE A 126 -18.03 14.48 21.20
N ILE A 127 -18.72 13.36 21.49
CA ILE A 127 -19.67 13.27 22.59
C ILE A 127 -18.96 13.49 23.93
N GLY A 128 -17.77 12.92 24.12
CA GLY A 128 -16.94 13.15 25.29
C GLY A 128 -16.56 14.62 25.48
N MET A 129 -16.23 15.32 24.40
CA MET A 129 -16.00 16.77 24.42
C MET A 129 -17.27 17.55 24.77
N TRP A 130 -18.43 17.21 24.21
CA TRP A 130 -19.70 17.86 24.55
C TRP A 130 -20.10 17.68 26.02
N ILE A 131 -19.86 16.51 26.59
CA ILE A 131 -20.08 16.21 28.01
C ILE A 131 -19.12 17.04 28.88
N SER A 132 -17.85 17.11 28.48
CA SER A 132 -16.80 17.82 29.21
C SER A 132 -17.04 19.33 29.24
N GLU A 133 -17.48 19.91 28.12
CA GLU A 133 -17.90 21.31 28.05
C GLU A 133 -19.21 21.57 28.83
N GLY A 134 -20.05 20.55 28.98
CA GLY A 134 -21.31 20.60 29.71
C GLY A 134 -22.50 21.04 28.86
N PHE A 135 -22.49 20.74 27.56
CA PHE A 135 -23.61 21.04 26.64
C PHE A 135 -24.78 20.08 26.80
N LEU A 136 -24.50 18.86 27.28
CA LEU A 136 -25.51 17.84 27.54
C LEU A 136 -26.03 17.97 28.98
N HIS A 137 -27.35 18.05 29.12
CA HIS A 137 -28.05 18.16 30.40
C HIS A 137 -28.99 16.97 30.59
N GLY A 138 -28.95 16.32 31.76
CA GLY A 138 -29.76 15.13 32.05
C GLY A 138 -29.27 14.37 33.28
N SER A 139 -29.86 13.21 33.55
CA SER A 139 -29.32 12.25 34.52
C SER A 139 -27.92 11.81 34.08
N SER A 140 -27.00 11.66 35.03
CA SER A 140 -25.60 11.28 34.75
C SER A 140 -25.46 9.92 34.04
N HIS A 141 -26.49 9.08 34.04
CA HIS A 141 -26.42 7.73 33.50
C HIS A 141 -26.54 7.66 31.96
N ASP A 142 -27.08 8.69 31.30
CA ASP A 142 -27.52 8.63 29.90
C ASP A 142 -26.92 9.72 28.99
N LEU A 143 -25.85 10.40 29.43
CA LEU A 143 -25.28 11.51 28.66
C LEU A 143 -24.69 11.07 27.32
N GLU A 144 -24.03 9.91 27.27
CA GLU A 144 -23.47 9.34 26.04
C GLU A 144 -24.58 9.01 25.03
N GLU A 145 -25.70 8.47 25.51
CA GLU A 145 -26.86 8.14 24.67
C GLU A 145 -27.55 9.41 24.15
N LEU A 146 -27.73 10.41 25.02
CA LEU A 146 -28.25 11.72 24.61
C LEU A 146 -27.34 12.39 23.57
N GLY A 147 -26.02 12.30 23.77
CA GLY A 147 -25.02 12.78 22.81
C GLY A 147 -25.13 12.06 21.47
N ARG A 148 -25.26 10.73 21.47
CA ARG A 148 -25.44 9.91 20.27
C ARG A 148 -26.73 10.26 19.53
N LYS A 149 -27.81 10.55 20.26
CA LYS A 149 -29.07 11.07 19.69
C LYS A 149 -28.87 12.42 19.00
N TYR A 150 -28.18 13.36 19.63
CA TYR A 150 -27.88 14.66 19.02
C TYR A 150 -26.99 14.52 17.78
N TYR A 151 -25.96 13.67 17.84
CA TYR A 151 -25.08 13.37 16.71
C TYR A 151 -25.88 12.84 15.51
N LYS A 152 -26.75 11.84 15.74
CA LYS A 152 -27.65 11.29 14.71
C LYS A 152 -28.62 12.33 14.15
N GLU A 153 -29.14 13.25 14.98
CA GLU A 153 -30.02 14.33 14.50
C GLU A 153 -29.27 15.33 13.60
N LEU A 154 -28.01 15.69 13.94
CA LEU A 154 -27.19 16.56 13.10
C LEU A 154 -26.91 15.92 11.72
N ILE A 155 -26.73 14.60 11.67
CA ILE A 155 -26.65 13.82 10.42
C ILE A 155 -27.98 13.91 9.64
N LEU A 156 -29.11 13.64 10.30
CA LEU A 156 -30.45 13.67 9.68
C LEU A 156 -30.79 15.06 9.12
N ARG A 157 -30.31 16.13 9.76
CA ARG A 157 -30.47 17.52 9.31
C ARG A 157 -29.49 17.92 8.21
N ASN A 158 -28.61 17.02 7.77
CA ASN A 158 -27.52 17.28 6.82
C ASN A 158 -26.59 18.44 7.25
N LEU A 159 -26.46 18.68 8.56
CA LEU A 159 -25.54 19.67 9.12
C LEU A 159 -24.12 19.09 9.28
N ILE A 160 -24.04 17.78 9.45
CA ILE A 160 -22.82 16.97 9.29
C ILE A 160 -23.15 15.78 8.38
N GLU A 161 -22.16 15.26 7.68
CA GLU A 161 -22.32 14.21 6.68
C GLU A 161 -21.43 13.01 7.02
N PRO A 162 -21.97 11.78 7.10
CA PRO A 162 -21.18 10.58 7.33
C PRO A 162 -20.06 10.43 6.31
N ASN A 163 -18.85 10.15 6.80
CA ASN A 163 -17.73 9.90 5.92
C ASN A 163 -17.88 8.51 5.32
N VAL A 164 -18.03 8.46 3.99
CA VAL A 164 -18.28 7.22 3.23
C VAL A 164 -17.20 6.14 3.39
N ARG A 165 -16.04 6.47 3.95
CA ARG A 165 -14.97 5.50 4.26
C ARG A 165 -15.23 4.69 5.53
N TYR A 166 -16.10 5.16 6.42
CA TYR A 166 -16.37 4.56 7.73
C TYR A 166 -17.82 4.08 7.78
N VAL A 167 -18.00 2.75 7.82
CA VAL A 167 -19.30 2.10 7.63
C VAL A 167 -20.24 2.30 8.82
N ASP A 168 -19.67 2.38 10.02
CA ASP A 168 -20.38 2.65 11.27
C ASP A 168 -20.89 4.09 11.40
N GLN A 169 -20.52 4.97 10.46
CA GLN A 169 -20.83 6.40 10.49
C GLN A 169 -20.29 7.09 11.75
N SER A 170 -19.31 6.49 12.43
CA SER A 170 -18.69 7.07 13.62
C SER A 170 -17.92 8.34 13.30
N ILE A 171 -17.44 8.48 12.05
CA ILE A 171 -16.74 9.67 11.57
C ILE A 171 -17.61 10.41 10.56
N CYS A 172 -17.84 11.70 10.82
CA CYS A 172 -18.56 12.60 9.94
C CYS A 172 -17.67 13.78 9.48
N ASN A 173 -18.01 14.36 8.34
CA ASN A 173 -17.43 15.60 7.84
C ASN A 173 -18.45 16.74 7.97
N MET A 174 -17.99 17.98 8.01
CA MET A 174 -18.87 19.16 7.95
C MET A 174 -18.56 19.94 6.67
N HIS A 175 -19.59 20.19 5.86
CA HIS A 175 -19.44 20.95 4.62
C HIS A 175 -18.94 22.38 4.90
N ASP A 176 -18.03 22.92 4.06
CA ASP A 176 -17.34 24.19 4.32
C ASP A 176 -18.28 25.38 4.54
N VAL A 177 -19.36 25.48 3.78
CA VAL A 177 -20.41 26.50 3.97
C VAL A 177 -21.10 26.38 5.34
N VAL A 178 -21.38 25.14 5.80
CA VAL A 178 -22.00 24.89 7.12
C VAL A 178 -21.01 25.20 8.23
N ARG A 179 -19.75 24.81 8.06
CA ARG A 179 -18.66 25.15 8.99
C ARG A 179 -18.46 26.66 9.09
N SER A 180 -18.40 27.37 7.97
CA SER A 180 -18.23 28.82 7.92
C SER A 180 -19.38 29.54 8.63
N PHE A 181 -20.61 29.06 8.43
CA PHE A 181 -21.79 29.54 9.18
C PHE A 181 -21.59 29.37 10.69
N ALA A 182 -21.24 28.16 11.15
CA ALA A 182 -21.10 27.87 12.58
C ALA A 182 -19.93 28.63 13.23
N GLN A 183 -18.81 28.76 12.53
CA GLN A 183 -17.67 29.56 12.98
C GLN A 183 -18.00 31.05 13.02
N PHE A 184 -18.77 31.56 12.05
CA PHE A 184 -19.26 32.94 12.09
C PHE A 184 -20.18 33.18 13.29
N VAL A 185 -21.11 32.27 13.58
CA VAL A 185 -22.02 32.38 14.74
C VAL A 185 -21.27 32.33 16.08
N SER A 186 -20.15 31.60 16.15
CA SER A 186 -19.35 31.44 17.38
C SER A 186 -18.13 32.35 17.50
N ARG A 187 -17.89 33.24 16.52
CA ARG A 187 -16.66 34.06 16.38
C ARG A 187 -16.27 34.90 17.60
N ASP A 188 -17.24 35.30 18.42
CA ASP A 188 -17.01 36.13 19.60
C ASP A 188 -16.53 35.30 20.80
N GLU A 189 -16.71 33.98 20.78
CA GLU A 189 -16.31 33.06 21.85
C GLU A 189 -15.28 32.02 21.42
N ALA A 190 -15.17 31.74 20.13
CA ALA A 190 -14.36 30.64 19.60
C ALA A 190 -13.55 31.06 18.37
N LEU A 191 -12.37 30.46 18.23
CA LEU A 191 -11.50 30.65 17.08
C LEU A 191 -11.01 29.28 16.58
N ALA A 192 -11.22 29.01 15.28
CA ALA A 192 -10.55 27.94 14.56
C ALA A 192 -9.53 28.58 13.61
N ALA A 193 -8.26 28.21 13.74
CA ALA A 193 -7.16 28.81 12.99
C ALA A 193 -6.32 27.74 12.29
N HIS A 194 -5.87 28.05 11.06
CA HIS A 194 -5.08 27.14 10.23
C HIS A 194 -3.67 27.70 10.00
N SER A 195 -2.66 26.83 9.94
CA SER A 195 -1.28 27.22 9.59
C SER A 195 -1.26 27.84 8.20
N GLY A 196 -0.72 29.06 8.10
CA GLY A 196 -0.75 29.88 6.89
C GLY A 196 -1.70 31.07 6.95
N GLU A 197 -2.63 31.14 7.90
CA GLU A 197 -3.38 32.40 8.15
C GLU A 197 -2.43 33.47 8.70
N THR A 198 -2.25 34.54 7.93
CA THR A 198 -1.62 35.76 8.44
C THR A 198 -2.50 36.33 9.56
N ASN A 199 -1.89 36.84 10.63
CA ASN A 199 -2.55 37.54 11.74
C ASN A 199 -3.13 36.69 12.90
N ILE A 200 -2.91 35.37 13.00
CA ILE A 200 -3.41 34.58 14.16
C ILE A 200 -2.92 35.15 15.50
N ALA A 201 -1.62 35.44 15.62
CA ALA A 201 -1.06 36.02 16.85
C ALA A 201 -1.69 37.39 17.21
N SER A 202 -2.11 38.17 16.21
CA SER A 202 -2.82 39.43 16.45
C SER A 202 -4.27 39.19 16.91
N LYS A 203 -4.97 38.19 16.36
CA LYS A 203 -6.32 37.80 16.82
C LYS A 203 -6.28 37.32 18.28
N LEU A 204 -5.29 36.49 18.62
CA LEU A 204 -5.06 35.97 19.98
C LEU A 204 -4.63 37.05 20.97
N SER A 205 -3.97 38.12 20.54
CA SER A 205 -3.64 39.23 21.44
C SER A 205 -4.78 40.23 21.61
N ALA A 206 -5.66 40.36 20.61
CA ALA A 206 -6.79 41.29 20.63
C ALA A 206 -8.03 40.77 21.35
N HIS A 207 -8.23 39.45 21.43
CA HIS A 207 -9.45 38.84 21.98
C HIS A 207 -9.16 37.67 22.90
N GLN A 208 -10.03 37.47 23.89
CA GLN A 208 -10.01 36.32 24.79
C GLN A 208 -11.07 35.31 24.32
N PHE A 209 -10.63 34.10 23.98
CA PHE A 209 -11.51 33.05 23.50
C PHE A 209 -11.83 32.04 24.62
N LEU A 210 -13.03 31.49 24.57
CA LEU A 210 -13.42 30.34 25.39
C LEU A 210 -12.96 29.03 24.75
N ARG A 211 -12.89 28.97 23.41
CA ARG A 211 -12.55 27.76 22.66
C ARG A 211 -11.58 28.09 21.55
N LEU A 212 -10.50 27.33 21.47
CA LEU A 212 -9.48 27.52 20.46
C LEU A 212 -9.18 26.18 19.79
N SER A 213 -9.16 26.19 18.47
CA SER A 213 -8.74 25.06 17.65
C SER A 213 -7.65 25.51 16.69
N LEU A 214 -6.56 24.74 16.65
CA LEU A 214 -5.38 25.01 15.86
C LEU A 214 -5.11 23.81 14.95
N GLU A 215 -5.00 24.07 13.65
CA GLU A 215 -4.66 23.06 12.66
C GLU A 215 -3.37 23.46 11.94
N SER A 216 -2.36 22.59 11.95
CA SER A 216 -1.09 22.84 11.26
C SER A 216 -0.73 21.69 10.33
N LYS A 217 -0.25 22.02 9.13
CA LYS A 217 0.31 21.01 8.21
C LYS A 217 1.68 20.56 8.72
N ALA A 218 1.94 19.25 8.69
CA ALA A 218 3.14 18.62 9.26
C ALA A 218 4.50 19.08 8.66
N LEU A 219 4.48 19.82 7.54
CA LEU A 219 5.67 20.27 6.79
C LEU A 219 6.02 21.76 6.99
N GLU A 220 5.20 22.53 7.70
CA GLU A 220 5.43 23.98 7.88
C GLU A 220 6.21 24.24 9.17
N SER A 221 7.46 24.71 9.04
CA SER A 221 8.38 25.05 10.15
C SER A 221 7.98 26.31 10.93
N ASN A 222 6.93 27.03 10.50
CA ASN A 222 6.43 28.27 11.12
C ASN A 222 5.24 28.00 12.06
N GLY A 223 5.37 27.00 12.95
CA GLY A 223 4.36 26.70 13.97
C GLY A 223 4.10 27.88 14.93
N LEU A 224 2.88 27.95 15.47
CA LEU A 224 2.49 28.97 16.45
C LEU A 224 3.29 28.80 17.76
N ASP A 225 3.88 29.89 18.27
CA ASP A 225 4.65 29.87 19.52
C ASP A 225 3.70 29.77 20.72
N TRP A 226 4.00 28.87 21.66
CA TRP A 226 3.18 28.65 22.86
C TRP A 226 2.94 29.92 23.66
N SER A 227 3.91 30.86 23.66
CA SER A 227 3.80 32.17 24.30
C SER A 227 2.56 32.97 23.86
N SER A 228 2.13 32.82 22.61
CA SER A 228 0.93 33.49 22.08
C SER A 228 -0.37 32.92 22.67
N LEU A 229 -0.34 31.67 23.12
CA LEU A 229 -1.48 30.99 23.75
C LEU A 229 -1.59 31.31 25.23
N GLN A 230 -0.45 31.49 25.92
CA GLN A 230 -0.41 31.76 27.38
C GLN A 230 -1.25 32.97 27.83
N ALA A 231 -1.52 33.92 26.93
CA ALA A 231 -2.38 35.07 27.22
C ALA A 231 -3.88 34.73 27.37
N GLN A 232 -4.33 33.55 26.92
CA GLN A 232 -5.74 33.14 26.85
C GLN A 232 -6.24 32.55 28.19
N LYS A 233 -6.46 33.41 29.19
CA LYS A 233 -6.81 32.99 30.56
C LYS A 233 -8.23 32.43 30.70
N THR A 234 -9.12 32.77 29.78
CA THR A 234 -10.53 32.31 29.78
C THR A 234 -10.74 30.97 29.08
N LEU A 235 -9.68 30.41 28.48
CA LEU A 235 -9.77 29.24 27.62
C LEU A 235 -10.32 28.02 28.37
N ARG A 236 -11.34 27.40 27.79
CA ARG A 236 -11.97 26.15 28.25
C ARG A 236 -11.64 24.97 27.34
N THR A 237 -11.49 25.22 26.04
CA THR A 237 -11.15 24.19 25.06
C THR A 237 -9.88 24.59 24.31
N LEU A 238 -8.92 23.69 24.25
CA LEU A 238 -7.77 23.76 23.35
C LEU A 238 -7.70 22.46 22.53
N ILE A 239 -7.91 22.57 21.22
CA ILE A 239 -7.70 21.48 20.26
C ILE A 239 -6.52 21.87 19.38
N SER A 240 -5.55 20.97 19.24
CA SER A 240 -4.41 21.16 18.37
C SER A 240 -4.10 19.89 17.60
N VAL A 241 -4.26 19.96 16.28
CA VAL A 241 -3.86 18.89 15.35
C VAL A 241 -2.70 19.41 14.53
N GLY A 242 -1.48 18.98 14.85
CA GLY A 242 -0.23 19.45 14.23
C GLY A 242 0.84 19.89 15.24
N HIS A 243 1.89 20.54 14.74
CA HIS A 243 3.05 20.93 15.55
C HIS A 243 2.81 22.27 16.28
N ILE A 244 2.91 22.27 17.61
CA ILE A 244 3.04 23.50 18.41
C ILE A 244 4.50 23.61 18.85
N ASN A 245 5.09 24.79 18.68
CA ASN A 245 6.45 25.05 19.15
C ASN A 245 6.42 25.24 20.67
N MET A 246 6.63 24.14 21.40
CA MET A 246 6.73 24.11 22.86
C MET A 246 8.19 24.15 23.30
N LYS A 247 8.48 24.90 24.36
CA LYS A 247 9.76 24.95 25.05
C LYS A 247 9.64 24.24 26.40
N PRO A 248 10.73 23.69 26.96
CA PRO A 248 10.70 23.02 28.26
C PRO A 248 10.19 23.87 29.44
N ILE A 249 10.21 25.20 29.32
CA ILE A 249 9.70 26.14 30.34
C ILE A 249 8.18 26.38 30.23
N ASP A 250 7.56 25.93 29.14
CA ASP A 250 6.14 26.13 28.91
C ASP A 250 5.31 25.29 29.87
N SER A 251 4.30 25.90 30.49
CA SER A 251 3.39 25.26 31.45
C SER A 251 1.94 25.44 31.06
N LEU A 252 1.11 24.45 31.38
CA LEU A 252 -0.35 24.49 31.25
C LEU A 252 -1.06 25.28 32.36
N GLY A 253 -0.37 25.64 33.46
CA GLY A 253 -0.94 26.45 34.55
C GLY A 253 -1.45 27.82 34.12
N THR A 254 -1.09 28.28 32.93
CA THR A 254 -1.61 29.51 32.34
C THR A 254 -3.09 29.41 31.93
N PHE A 255 -3.67 28.21 31.87
CA PHE A 255 -5.06 27.96 31.48
C PHE A 255 -5.92 27.49 32.67
N PRO A 256 -6.24 28.38 33.63
CA PRO A 256 -6.93 27.97 34.84
C PRO A 256 -8.35 27.46 34.59
N CYS A 257 -8.99 27.83 33.47
CA CYS A 257 -10.37 27.46 33.15
C CYS A 257 -10.50 26.23 32.24
N LEU A 258 -9.38 25.59 31.86
CA LEU A 258 -9.38 24.56 30.83
C LEU A 258 -10.17 23.32 31.27
N ARG A 259 -11.06 22.86 30.39
CA ARG A 259 -11.89 21.65 30.54
C ARG A 259 -11.54 20.59 29.52
N THR A 260 -11.20 21.00 28.30
CA THR A 260 -10.92 20.11 27.18
C THR A 260 -9.54 20.42 26.61
N LEU A 261 -8.64 19.45 26.68
CA LEU A 261 -7.31 19.50 26.08
C LEU A 261 -7.18 18.33 25.10
N CYS A 262 -7.00 18.63 23.82
CA CYS A 262 -6.77 17.66 22.77
C CYS A 262 -5.53 18.09 21.99
N ILE A 263 -4.46 17.31 22.09
CA ILE A 263 -3.21 17.57 21.38
C ILE A 263 -2.81 16.31 20.62
N THR A 264 -2.63 16.46 19.31
CA THR A 264 -2.05 15.45 18.42
C THR A 264 -0.70 15.97 17.93
N SER A 265 0.36 15.76 18.73
CA SER A 265 1.70 16.32 18.49
C SER A 265 2.83 15.52 19.16
N ALA A 266 3.97 15.35 18.49
CA ALA A 266 5.03 14.45 18.92
C ALA A 266 5.94 14.97 20.05
N HIS A 267 5.66 16.11 20.70
CA HIS A 267 6.54 16.73 21.71
C HIS A 267 5.80 17.27 22.93
N VAL A 268 4.93 16.46 23.56
CA VAL A 268 4.11 16.89 24.71
C VAL A 268 4.71 16.54 26.07
N VAL A 269 5.84 15.83 26.11
CA VAL A 269 6.51 15.41 27.36
C VAL A 269 6.79 16.60 28.29
N ALA A 270 7.16 17.76 27.74
CA ALA A 270 7.42 18.97 28.51
C ALA A 270 6.21 19.46 29.33
N LEU A 271 4.99 19.14 28.92
CA LEU A 271 3.77 19.60 29.57
C LEU A 271 3.28 18.69 30.70
N LEU A 272 3.76 17.43 30.77
CA LEU A 272 3.24 16.40 31.69
C LEU A 272 3.29 16.84 33.16
N GLU A 273 4.40 17.44 33.61
CA GLU A 273 4.57 17.88 35.00
C GLU A 273 3.59 18.99 35.42
N SER A 274 3.08 19.76 34.45
CA SER A 274 2.14 20.85 34.68
C SER A 274 0.66 20.41 34.67
N PHE A 275 0.35 19.15 34.35
CA PHE A 275 -1.05 18.67 34.28
C PHE A 275 -1.80 18.81 35.60
N GLN A 276 -1.12 18.67 36.73
CA GLN A 276 -1.71 18.84 38.05
C GLN A 276 -2.26 20.25 38.32
N GLU A 277 -1.86 21.24 37.52
CA GLU A 277 -2.32 22.62 37.63
C GLU A 277 -3.70 22.81 36.99
N LEU A 278 -4.11 21.92 36.07
CA LEU A 278 -5.38 21.97 35.35
C LEU A 278 -6.55 21.42 36.18
N LYS A 279 -6.95 22.17 37.20
CA LYS A 279 -7.97 21.76 38.19
C LYS A 279 -9.38 21.53 37.63
N HIS A 280 -9.69 22.06 36.44
CA HIS A 280 -11.01 21.95 35.82
C HIS A 280 -11.06 20.99 34.63
N LEU A 281 -9.95 20.31 34.33
CA LEU A 281 -9.86 19.43 33.17
C LEU A 281 -10.81 18.23 33.31
N ARG A 282 -11.49 17.93 32.22
CA ARG A 282 -12.51 16.87 32.06
C ARG A 282 -12.19 15.95 30.89
N TYR A 283 -11.60 16.49 29.82
CA TYR A 283 -11.18 15.74 28.65
C TYR A 283 -9.70 15.95 28.39
N LEU A 284 -8.95 14.85 28.32
CA LEU A 284 -7.54 14.82 27.97
C LEU A 284 -7.34 13.84 26.80
N SER A 285 -6.90 14.35 25.65
CA SER A 285 -6.45 13.54 24.52
C SER A 285 -5.04 13.94 24.15
N LEU A 286 -4.16 12.94 24.10
CA LEU A 286 -2.74 13.05 23.76
C LEU A 286 -2.41 12.04 22.67
N GLU A 287 -3.21 11.99 21.62
CA GLU A 287 -3.12 10.94 20.60
C GLU A 287 -1.89 11.07 19.71
N ASN A 288 -1.31 9.93 19.32
CA ASN A 288 -0.12 9.85 18.47
C ASN A 288 1.05 10.69 19.00
N THR A 289 1.20 10.75 20.33
CA THR A 289 2.28 11.49 21.00
C THR A 289 3.38 10.57 21.54
N ASP A 290 4.53 11.14 21.87
CA ASP A 290 5.75 10.47 22.35
C ASP A 290 5.73 10.15 23.85
N ILE A 291 4.56 10.20 24.50
CA ILE A 291 4.47 9.94 25.95
C ILE A 291 4.71 8.45 26.27
N SER A 292 5.50 8.22 27.32
CA SER A 292 5.78 6.88 27.85
C SER A 292 4.99 6.54 29.12
N SER A 293 4.57 7.57 29.87
CA SER A 293 3.78 7.44 31.09
C SER A 293 2.98 8.72 31.39
N LEU A 294 1.94 8.59 32.22
CA LEU A 294 1.23 9.72 32.81
C LEU A 294 1.78 9.96 34.23
N PRO A 295 1.88 11.22 34.69
CA PRO A 295 2.39 11.50 36.03
C PRO A 295 1.42 11.00 37.11
N ASP A 296 1.96 10.54 38.24
CA ASP A 296 1.17 10.11 39.42
C ASP A 296 0.24 11.20 39.95
N SER A 297 0.51 12.46 39.63
CA SER A 297 -0.34 13.59 39.98
C SER A 297 -1.70 13.59 39.27
N ILE A 298 -1.88 12.79 38.21
CA ILE A 298 -3.15 12.66 37.47
C ILE A 298 -4.33 12.31 38.39
N GLY A 299 -4.11 11.46 39.40
CA GLY A 299 -5.14 11.10 40.38
C GLY A 299 -5.66 12.26 41.25
N LYS A 300 -5.04 13.45 41.20
CA LYS A 300 -5.54 14.67 41.84
C LYS A 300 -6.62 15.37 41.00
N MET A 301 -6.75 15.04 39.71
CA MET A 301 -7.65 15.70 38.75
C MET A 301 -9.08 15.12 38.83
N LYS A 302 -9.78 15.41 39.93
CA LYS A 302 -11.07 14.77 40.30
C LYS A 302 -12.22 14.98 39.30
N PHE A 303 -12.11 15.92 38.37
CA PHE A 303 -13.13 16.19 37.34
C PHE A 303 -12.84 15.49 36.01
N LEU A 304 -11.71 14.78 35.89
CA LEU A 304 -11.34 14.11 34.65
C LEU A 304 -12.36 12.99 34.33
N GLN A 305 -12.89 13.03 33.11
CA GLN A 305 -13.96 12.17 32.61
C GLN A 305 -13.51 11.34 31.40
N TYR A 306 -12.65 11.89 30.54
CA TYR A 306 -12.19 11.23 29.31
C TYR A 306 -10.67 11.30 29.20
N ILE A 307 -10.04 10.16 28.91
CA ILE A 307 -8.62 10.05 28.62
C ILE A 307 -8.45 9.26 27.32
N SER A 308 -7.84 9.86 26.31
CA SER A 308 -7.44 9.18 25.07
C SER A 308 -5.93 9.26 24.89
N LEU A 309 -5.29 8.09 24.80
CA LEU A 309 -3.88 7.91 24.50
C LEU A 309 -3.70 7.10 23.22
N PHE A 310 -4.68 7.16 22.32
CA PHE A 310 -4.69 6.38 21.09
C PHE A 310 -3.41 6.62 20.28
N GLY A 311 -2.77 5.55 19.82
CA GLY A 311 -1.54 5.62 19.02
C GLY A 311 -0.27 6.05 19.78
N CYS A 312 -0.31 6.21 21.11
CA CYS A 312 0.90 6.43 21.92
C CYS A 312 1.69 5.13 22.06
N GLN A 313 2.49 4.81 21.04
CA GLN A 313 3.19 3.52 20.93
C GLN A 313 4.19 3.28 22.07
N GLN A 314 4.74 4.33 22.68
CA GLN A 314 5.69 4.24 23.80
C GLN A 314 5.02 4.11 25.17
N PHE A 315 3.69 4.22 25.25
CA PHE A 315 2.96 4.20 26.53
C PHE A 315 2.83 2.76 27.06
N VAL A 316 3.41 2.48 28.23
CA VAL A 316 3.52 1.10 28.77
C VAL A 316 2.67 0.86 30.03
N ASN A 317 2.58 1.85 30.94
CA ASN A 317 1.93 1.65 32.25
C ASN A 317 1.06 2.86 32.63
N LEU A 318 -0.06 2.59 33.30
CA LEU A 318 -0.84 3.60 34.00
C LEU A 318 -0.29 3.85 35.40
N PRO A 319 -0.34 5.10 35.91
CA PRO A 319 -0.01 5.40 37.30
C PRO A 319 -1.06 4.83 38.25
N ASP A 320 -0.63 4.34 39.43
CA ASP A 320 -1.51 3.77 40.47
C ASP A 320 -2.62 4.72 40.89
N SER A 321 -2.38 6.04 40.80
CA SER A 321 -3.34 7.06 41.19
C SER A 321 -4.55 7.16 40.26
N ILE A 322 -4.54 6.53 39.08
CA ILE A 322 -5.64 6.57 38.10
C ILE A 322 -6.96 6.04 38.69
N VAL A 323 -6.88 5.05 39.59
CA VAL A 323 -8.07 4.44 40.23
C VAL A 323 -8.79 5.41 41.17
N LYS A 324 -8.18 6.56 41.49
CA LYS A 324 -8.79 7.64 42.30
C LYS A 324 -9.74 8.52 41.48
N LEU A 325 -9.75 8.40 40.15
CA LEU A 325 -10.56 9.20 39.24
C LEU A 325 -12.01 8.70 39.18
N GLY A 326 -12.77 8.83 40.26
CA GLY A 326 -14.14 8.31 40.35
C GLY A 326 -15.15 8.89 39.34
N GLN A 327 -14.84 9.96 38.61
CA GLN A 327 -15.67 10.55 37.55
C GLN A 327 -15.31 10.07 36.14
N LEU A 328 -14.30 9.21 36.01
CA LEU A 328 -13.81 8.72 34.72
C LEU A 328 -14.89 7.90 34.01
N ARG A 329 -15.14 8.23 32.75
CA ARG A 329 -16.17 7.65 31.86
C ARG A 329 -15.55 6.93 30.67
N SER A 330 -14.43 7.42 30.15
CA SER A 330 -13.77 6.82 28.99
C SER A 330 -12.27 6.74 29.18
N VAL A 331 -11.71 5.59 28.81
CA VAL A 331 -10.27 5.41 28.59
C VAL A 331 -10.03 4.73 27.25
N ASN A 332 -9.13 5.29 26.45
CA ASN A 332 -8.73 4.71 25.17
C ASN A 332 -7.21 4.49 25.12
N PHE A 333 -6.82 3.23 25.07
CA PHE A 333 -5.44 2.76 24.93
C PHE A 333 -5.20 1.97 23.64
N SER A 334 -6.11 2.06 22.67
CA SER A 334 -5.93 1.41 21.38
C SER A 334 -4.62 1.88 20.73
N ASP A 335 -3.92 0.95 20.07
CA ASP A 335 -2.62 1.18 19.42
C ASP A 335 -1.51 1.74 20.33
N THR A 336 -1.55 1.44 21.62
CA THR A 336 -0.45 1.67 22.59
C THR A 336 0.32 0.40 22.92
N SER A 337 1.33 0.48 23.79
CA SER A 337 2.04 -0.68 24.35
C SER A 337 1.62 -1.03 25.79
N ILE A 338 0.45 -0.59 26.25
CA ILE A 338 0.01 -0.69 27.66
C ILE A 338 -0.09 -2.11 28.24
N ASN A 339 0.83 -2.51 29.12
CA ASN A 339 0.74 -3.83 29.76
C ASN A 339 0.44 -3.74 31.26
N GLY A 340 0.74 -2.62 31.92
CA GLY A 340 0.45 -2.40 33.34
C GLY A 340 -0.76 -1.49 33.58
N ILE A 341 -1.91 -2.08 33.95
CA ILE A 341 -3.02 -1.35 34.58
C ILE A 341 -2.97 -1.62 36.09
N PRO A 342 -3.07 -0.62 36.97
CA PRO A 342 -3.02 -0.83 38.41
C PRO A 342 -4.28 -1.52 38.95
N ARG A 343 -4.12 -2.33 40.02
CA ARG A 343 -5.23 -3.02 40.69
C ARG A 343 -6.25 -2.04 41.27
N GLY A 344 -7.50 -2.49 41.36
CA GLY A 344 -8.62 -1.67 41.83
C GLY A 344 -9.24 -0.82 40.72
N PHE A 345 -8.93 -1.12 39.46
CA PHE A 345 -9.56 -0.52 38.29
C PHE A 345 -11.09 -0.72 38.30
N CYS A 346 -11.56 -1.83 38.88
CA CYS A 346 -12.99 -2.10 39.09
C CYS A 346 -13.72 -1.04 39.96
N ALA A 347 -13.00 -0.18 40.70
CA ALA A 347 -13.59 0.91 41.47
C ALA A 347 -14.12 2.06 40.58
N LEU A 348 -13.72 2.13 39.31
CA LEU A 348 -14.12 3.15 38.35
C LEU A 348 -15.52 2.85 37.75
N THR A 349 -16.54 2.79 38.59
CA THR A 349 -17.90 2.35 38.22
C THR A 349 -18.64 3.28 37.25
N ASN A 350 -18.11 4.49 37.01
CA ASN A 350 -18.65 5.45 36.04
C ASN A 350 -18.14 5.23 34.61
N LEU A 351 -17.24 4.27 34.39
CA LEU A 351 -16.78 3.92 33.05
C LEU A 351 -17.94 3.47 32.15
N ARG A 352 -17.88 3.92 30.90
CA ARG A 352 -18.76 3.59 29.78
C ARG A 352 -17.97 3.03 28.61
N ILE A 353 -16.75 3.53 28.41
CA ILE A 353 -15.89 3.16 27.28
C ILE A 353 -14.53 2.76 27.82
N VAL A 354 -14.09 1.56 27.47
CA VAL A 354 -12.73 1.08 27.74
C VAL A 354 -12.23 0.44 26.46
N ARG A 355 -11.26 1.06 25.78
CA ARG A 355 -10.66 0.53 24.54
C ARG A 355 -9.19 0.16 24.78
N GLY A 356 -8.77 -0.99 24.29
CA GLY A 356 -7.38 -1.46 24.43
C GLY A 356 -7.00 -2.00 25.81
N PHE A 357 -7.94 -2.56 26.57
CA PHE A 357 -7.67 -3.16 27.88
C PHE A 357 -6.77 -4.42 27.75
N PRO A 358 -5.56 -4.46 28.33
CA PRO A 358 -4.68 -5.62 28.25
C PRO A 358 -5.21 -6.81 29.04
N ALA A 359 -5.21 -7.99 28.42
CA ALA A 359 -5.62 -9.25 29.04
C ALA A 359 -4.47 -9.99 29.74
N GLN A 360 -3.25 -9.42 29.76
CA GLN A 360 -2.09 -10.05 30.40
C GLN A 360 -2.22 -10.05 31.93
N VAL A 361 -1.81 -11.16 32.55
CA VAL A 361 -1.87 -11.37 34.00
C VAL A 361 -0.45 -11.70 34.47
N ASP A 362 0.27 -10.70 35.01
CA ASP A 362 1.53 -10.93 35.71
C ASP A 362 1.63 -10.02 36.94
N GLY A 363 2.03 -10.59 38.08
CA GLY A 363 2.44 -9.85 39.28
C GLY A 363 1.38 -8.94 39.91
N ASP A 364 1.77 -7.71 40.20
CA ASP A 364 1.00 -6.72 40.98
C ASP A 364 -0.04 -5.92 40.16
N TRP A 365 -0.25 -6.26 38.88
CA TRP A 365 -1.14 -5.53 37.97
C TRP A 365 -2.59 -6.06 37.98
N CYS A 366 -3.49 -5.26 37.42
CA CYS A 366 -4.92 -5.51 37.23
C CYS A 366 -5.14 -6.75 36.35
N SER A 367 -6.03 -7.64 36.78
CA SER A 367 -6.43 -8.79 35.98
C SER A 367 -7.64 -8.47 35.11
N LEU A 368 -7.86 -9.30 34.09
CA LEU A 368 -9.04 -9.23 33.22
C LEU A 368 -10.37 -9.30 34.01
N GLU A 369 -10.36 -9.96 35.16
CA GLU A 369 -11.51 -10.18 36.04
C GLU A 369 -12.06 -8.87 36.63
N GLU A 370 -11.23 -7.82 36.72
CA GLU A 370 -11.65 -6.51 37.23
C GLU A 370 -12.65 -5.79 36.32
N LEU A 371 -12.82 -6.23 35.06
CA LEU A 371 -13.90 -5.75 34.21
C LEU A 371 -15.28 -6.33 34.61
N GLY A 372 -15.32 -7.40 35.40
CA GLY A 372 -16.55 -8.07 35.83
C GLY A 372 -17.57 -7.11 36.45
N PRO A 373 -17.23 -6.36 37.52
CA PRO A 373 -18.15 -5.46 38.22
C PRO A 373 -18.60 -4.21 37.44
N LEU A 374 -18.02 -3.92 36.28
CA LEU A 374 -18.29 -2.70 35.50
C LEU A 374 -19.51 -2.88 34.56
N TYR A 375 -20.70 -2.98 35.12
CA TYR A 375 -21.95 -3.28 34.40
C TYR A 375 -22.45 -2.18 33.45
N GLN A 376 -21.95 -0.95 33.60
CA GLN A 376 -22.39 0.21 32.82
C GLN A 376 -21.55 0.42 31.54
N LEU A 377 -20.60 -0.48 31.27
CA LEU A 377 -19.79 -0.43 30.06
C LEU A 377 -20.67 -0.62 28.82
N ARG A 378 -20.47 0.28 27.85
CA ARG A 378 -21.10 0.31 26.54
C ARG A 378 -20.13 -0.19 25.47
N HIS A 379 -18.88 0.26 25.55
CA HIS A 379 -17.85 -0.12 24.58
C HIS A 379 -16.68 -0.77 25.31
N VAL A 380 -16.30 -1.98 24.89
CA VAL A 380 -15.20 -2.75 25.48
C VAL A 380 -14.26 -3.25 24.40
N GLY A 381 -12.99 -2.85 24.48
CA GLY A 381 -11.91 -3.39 23.65
C GLY A 381 -10.90 -4.12 24.52
N ILE A 382 -10.73 -5.43 24.33
CA ILE A 382 -9.78 -6.26 25.07
C ILE A 382 -8.65 -6.69 24.13
N ARG A 383 -7.39 -6.49 24.55
CA ARG A 383 -6.20 -6.80 23.76
C ARG A 383 -5.30 -7.83 24.42
N GLY A 384 -4.47 -8.49 23.63
CA GLY A 384 -3.53 -9.50 24.13
C GLY A 384 -4.22 -10.78 24.61
N LEU A 385 -5.38 -11.13 24.04
CA LEU A 385 -6.12 -12.35 24.42
C LEU A 385 -5.32 -13.64 24.21
N LYS A 386 -4.28 -13.61 23.36
CA LYS A 386 -3.34 -14.73 23.19
C LYS A 386 -2.55 -15.07 24.47
N ASN A 387 -2.44 -14.12 25.41
CA ASN A 387 -1.71 -14.28 26.66
C ASN A 387 -2.60 -14.85 27.79
N VAL A 388 -3.90 -15.06 27.56
CA VAL A 388 -4.81 -15.61 28.57
C VAL A 388 -4.54 -17.11 28.73
N THR A 389 -4.06 -17.50 29.90
CA THR A 389 -3.68 -18.90 30.21
C THR A 389 -4.87 -19.76 30.66
N SER A 390 -5.96 -19.16 31.14
CA SER A 390 -7.16 -19.86 31.62
C SER A 390 -8.45 -19.20 31.13
N SER A 391 -9.36 -19.99 30.55
CA SER A 391 -10.69 -19.51 30.16
C SER A 391 -11.53 -19.05 31.36
N SER A 392 -11.23 -19.53 32.57
CA SER A 392 -11.97 -19.13 33.79
C SER A 392 -11.84 -17.64 34.11
N SER A 393 -10.71 -17.02 33.77
CA SER A 393 -10.51 -15.57 33.95
C SER A 393 -11.35 -14.76 32.95
N ALA A 394 -11.54 -15.29 31.74
CA ALA A 394 -12.44 -14.69 30.74
C ALA A 394 -13.91 -14.78 31.18
N ALA A 395 -14.34 -15.91 31.76
CA ALA A 395 -15.70 -16.09 32.27
C ALA A 395 -16.07 -15.04 33.34
N LYS A 396 -15.12 -14.63 34.16
CA LYS A 396 -15.32 -13.61 35.22
C LYS A 396 -15.52 -12.19 34.69
N VAL A 397 -15.21 -11.93 33.41
CA VAL A 397 -15.55 -10.65 32.74
C VAL A 397 -17.06 -10.48 32.64
N LYS A 398 -17.83 -11.58 32.58
CA LYS A 398 -19.30 -11.58 32.55
C LYS A 398 -19.84 -10.65 31.46
N LEU A 399 -19.32 -10.77 30.23
CA LEU A 399 -19.74 -9.91 29.10
C LEU A 399 -21.25 -10.00 28.84
N GLY A 400 -21.82 -11.20 28.89
CA GLY A 400 -23.26 -11.42 28.74
C GLY A 400 -24.14 -10.72 29.80
N GLU A 401 -23.60 -10.35 30.97
CA GLU A 401 -24.34 -9.60 32.01
C GLU A 401 -24.31 -8.07 31.76
N LYS A 402 -23.51 -7.58 30.81
CA LYS A 402 -23.35 -6.14 30.50
C LYS A 402 -24.40 -5.69 29.48
N VAL A 403 -25.64 -5.54 29.94
CA VAL A 403 -26.82 -5.25 29.09
C VAL A 403 -26.73 -3.97 28.25
N HIS A 404 -25.84 -3.03 28.60
CA HIS A 404 -25.63 -1.79 27.86
C HIS A 404 -24.51 -1.87 26.81
N LEU A 405 -23.83 -3.01 26.69
CA LEU A 405 -22.72 -3.20 25.76
C LEU A 405 -23.22 -3.24 24.32
N THR A 406 -22.81 -2.25 23.53
CA THR A 406 -23.14 -2.11 22.10
C THR A 406 -21.93 -2.39 21.22
N ASP A 407 -20.71 -2.20 21.73
CA ASP A 407 -19.48 -2.27 20.93
C ASP A 407 -18.43 -3.14 21.61
N LEU A 408 -17.98 -4.18 20.91
CA LEU A 408 -17.00 -5.14 21.42
C LEU A 408 -15.87 -5.35 20.43
N SER A 409 -14.64 -5.14 20.89
CA SER A 409 -13.42 -5.41 20.12
C SER A 409 -12.52 -6.40 20.84
N LEU A 410 -12.19 -7.52 20.20
CA LEU A 410 -11.38 -8.61 20.75
C LEU A 410 -10.09 -8.77 19.94
N TYR A 411 -8.95 -8.50 20.54
CA TYR A 411 -7.64 -8.54 19.89
C TYR A 411 -6.73 -9.61 20.52
N CYS A 412 -6.37 -10.61 19.72
CA CYS A 412 -5.34 -11.59 20.07
C CYS A 412 -3.94 -11.11 19.71
N GLY A 413 -3.82 -10.27 18.68
CA GLY A 413 -2.55 -9.87 18.04
C GLY A 413 -2.30 -10.69 16.77
N SER A 414 -1.87 -10.02 15.69
CA SER A 414 -1.59 -10.69 14.40
C SER A 414 -0.40 -11.64 14.52
N ARG A 415 -0.54 -12.84 13.94
CA ARG A 415 0.55 -13.80 13.71
C ARG A 415 0.96 -13.89 12.24
N LEU A 416 0.29 -13.13 11.39
CA LEU A 416 0.49 -13.11 9.94
C LEU A 416 1.50 -12.01 9.57
N GLN A 417 2.41 -12.29 8.63
CA GLN A 417 3.31 -11.30 8.00
C GLN A 417 2.54 -10.38 7.05
N ASP A 418 3.16 -9.29 6.58
CA ASP A 418 2.48 -8.27 5.75
C ASP A 418 1.86 -8.84 4.46
N ASP A 419 2.37 -9.97 3.95
CA ASP A 419 1.84 -10.73 2.81
C ASP A 419 0.55 -11.52 3.12
N GLY A 420 0.15 -11.62 4.39
CA GLY A 420 -1.02 -12.37 4.85
C GLY A 420 -0.77 -13.85 5.12
N LEU A 421 0.48 -14.33 5.06
CA LEU A 421 0.87 -15.70 5.36
C LEU A 421 1.37 -15.85 6.81
N ILE A 422 1.39 -17.09 7.28
CA ILE A 422 1.84 -17.44 8.64
C ILE A 422 3.37 -17.32 8.69
N LYS A 423 3.93 -16.67 9.73
CA LYS A 423 5.37 -16.74 10.00
C LYS A 423 5.78 -18.19 10.24
N GLU A 424 6.77 -18.71 9.50
CA GLU A 424 7.20 -20.12 9.59
C GLU A 424 7.65 -20.54 11.01
N GLU A 425 8.07 -19.58 11.84
CA GLU A 425 8.46 -19.80 13.25
C GLU A 425 7.31 -19.70 14.28
N ASP A 426 6.09 -19.25 13.89
CA ASP A 426 4.92 -19.04 14.76
C ASP A 426 3.81 -20.09 14.55
N GLY A 427 4.19 -21.36 14.35
CA GLY A 427 3.23 -22.46 14.30
C GLY A 427 2.35 -22.51 15.57
N VAL A 428 1.04 -22.37 15.41
CA VAL A 428 0.11 -22.36 16.56
C VAL A 428 -0.18 -23.79 17.00
N SER A 429 0.21 -24.15 18.23
CA SER A 429 -0.09 -25.46 18.81
C SER A 429 -1.60 -25.73 18.85
N HIS A 430 -2.01 -26.99 18.64
CA HIS A 430 -3.41 -27.39 18.70
C HIS A 430 -4.06 -27.06 20.06
N GLU A 431 -3.30 -27.18 21.15
CA GLU A 431 -3.73 -26.79 22.50
C GLU A 431 -4.03 -25.29 22.60
N GLY A 432 -3.18 -24.45 22.00
CA GLY A 432 -3.41 -23.00 21.92
C GLY A 432 -4.67 -22.65 21.14
N GLN A 433 -4.94 -23.34 20.02
CA GLN A 433 -6.16 -23.15 19.22
C GLN A 433 -7.43 -23.53 20.01
N GLN A 434 -7.37 -24.59 20.81
CA GLN A 434 -8.49 -24.99 21.67
C GLN A 434 -8.69 -24.02 22.84
N LEU A 435 -7.60 -23.56 23.45
CA LEU A 435 -7.66 -22.61 24.57
C LEU A 435 -8.26 -21.28 24.12
N ILE A 436 -7.81 -20.71 23.00
CA ILE A 436 -8.35 -19.43 22.52
C ILE A 436 -9.83 -19.54 22.15
N LYS A 437 -10.25 -20.68 21.58
CA LYS A 437 -11.68 -20.95 21.34
C LYS A 437 -12.46 -20.93 22.65
N LYS A 438 -11.98 -21.64 23.69
CA LYS A 438 -12.62 -21.64 25.02
C LYS A 438 -12.66 -20.25 25.64
N VAL A 439 -11.59 -19.47 25.52
CA VAL A 439 -11.56 -18.06 25.98
C VAL A 439 -12.64 -17.24 25.28
N PHE A 440 -12.77 -17.36 23.96
CA PHE A 440 -13.82 -16.67 23.20
C PHE A 440 -15.23 -17.17 23.51
N ASP A 441 -15.41 -18.47 23.78
CA ASP A 441 -16.70 -19.04 24.22
C ASP A 441 -17.16 -18.39 25.54
N GLU A 442 -16.24 -18.16 26.49
CA GLU A 442 -16.52 -17.50 27.78
C GLU A 442 -16.73 -15.97 27.63
N LEU A 443 -16.17 -15.35 26.58
CA LEU A 443 -16.38 -13.95 26.21
C LEU A 443 -17.64 -13.76 25.35
N CYS A 444 -18.73 -14.46 25.71
CA CYS A 444 -20.01 -14.37 25.01
C CYS A 444 -20.62 -12.96 25.17
N PRO A 445 -20.89 -12.24 24.07
CA PRO A 445 -21.50 -10.91 24.12
C PRO A 445 -23.01 -10.97 24.43
N PRO A 446 -23.60 -9.86 24.92
CA PRO A 446 -25.04 -9.76 25.12
C PRO A 446 -25.79 -9.60 23.77
N PRO A 447 -27.09 -9.94 23.69
CA PRO A 447 -27.90 -9.83 22.47
C PRO A 447 -28.01 -8.40 21.89
N GLY A 448 -27.81 -7.38 22.74
CA GLY A 448 -27.87 -5.96 22.39
C GLY A 448 -26.62 -5.42 21.68
N LEU A 449 -25.61 -6.26 21.40
CA LEU A 449 -24.38 -5.84 20.73
C LEU A 449 -24.68 -5.39 19.28
N GLU A 450 -24.23 -4.20 18.90
CA GLU A 450 -24.38 -3.63 17.55
C GLU A 450 -23.11 -3.74 16.69
N TYR A 451 -21.93 -3.65 17.31
CA TYR A 451 -20.62 -3.66 16.64
C TYR A 451 -19.70 -4.73 17.23
N LEU A 452 -19.15 -5.59 16.38
CA LEU A 452 -18.18 -6.61 16.76
C LEU A 452 -16.94 -6.55 15.87
N TYR A 453 -15.77 -6.42 16.50
CA TYR A 453 -14.48 -6.51 15.82
C TYR A 453 -13.60 -7.59 16.45
N ILE A 454 -13.17 -8.56 15.64
CA ILE A 454 -12.26 -9.63 16.06
C ILE A 454 -10.98 -9.52 15.24
N LYS A 455 -9.81 -9.44 15.91
CA LYS A 455 -8.50 -9.38 15.24
C LYS A 455 -7.52 -10.43 15.77
N GLY A 456 -6.90 -11.16 14.85
CA GLY A 456 -5.84 -12.13 15.15
C GLY A 456 -6.35 -13.44 15.73
N TYR A 457 -7.63 -13.78 15.52
CA TYR A 457 -8.19 -15.03 16.05
C TYR A 457 -7.52 -16.23 15.37
N PHE A 458 -6.90 -17.08 16.17
CA PHE A 458 -6.12 -18.23 15.71
C PHE A 458 -6.76 -19.57 16.11
N GLY A 459 -8.02 -19.58 16.55
CA GLY A 459 -8.76 -20.82 16.74
C GLY A 459 -9.14 -21.44 15.40
N ARG A 460 -9.21 -22.77 15.33
CA ARG A 460 -9.62 -23.49 14.12
C ARG A 460 -11.09 -23.32 13.77
N TRP A 461 -11.93 -23.12 14.77
CA TRP A 461 -13.37 -22.88 14.66
C TRP A 461 -13.74 -21.63 15.45
N PHE A 462 -14.76 -20.91 15.00
CA PHE A 462 -15.32 -19.78 15.76
C PHE A 462 -15.98 -20.24 17.08
N PRO A 463 -16.14 -19.31 18.04
CA PRO A 463 -16.87 -19.60 19.27
C PRO A 463 -18.33 -19.96 18.99
N SER A 464 -18.88 -20.78 19.88
CA SER A 464 -20.22 -21.36 19.80
C SER A 464 -21.34 -20.34 19.61
N TRP A 465 -21.20 -19.14 20.19
CA TRP A 465 -22.19 -18.07 20.05
C TRP A 465 -22.24 -17.40 18.66
N MET A 466 -21.28 -17.70 17.76
CA MET A 466 -21.33 -17.29 16.34
C MET A 466 -21.86 -18.38 15.41
N MET A 467 -22.07 -19.59 15.93
CA MET A 467 -22.52 -20.74 15.15
C MET A 467 -24.04 -20.84 15.17
N SER A 468 -24.64 -21.55 14.21
CA SER A 468 -26.10 -21.67 14.12
C SER A 468 -26.74 -22.47 15.26
N SER A 469 -25.93 -23.16 16.07
CA SER A 469 -26.35 -23.84 17.31
C SER A 469 -26.35 -22.93 18.53
N SER A 470 -26.07 -21.62 18.36
CA SER A 470 -26.02 -20.65 19.46
C SER A 470 -27.33 -20.57 20.21
N VAL A 471 -27.24 -20.51 21.54
CA VAL A 471 -28.36 -20.26 22.46
C VAL A 471 -28.59 -18.76 22.66
N VAL A 472 -27.61 -17.91 22.31
CA VAL A 472 -27.66 -16.46 22.47
C VAL A 472 -27.64 -15.82 21.07
N PRO A 473 -28.79 -15.46 20.49
CA PRO A 473 -28.82 -14.79 19.20
C PRO A 473 -28.31 -13.35 19.35
N LEU A 474 -27.34 -12.95 18.53
CA LEU A 474 -26.88 -11.56 18.45
C LEU A 474 -27.84 -10.73 17.59
N GLU A 475 -29.04 -10.54 18.13
CA GLU A 475 -30.17 -9.96 17.39
C GLU A 475 -29.90 -8.53 16.93
N CYS A 476 -29.11 -7.75 17.68
CA CYS A 476 -28.85 -6.35 17.34
C CYS A 476 -27.58 -6.13 16.50
N LEU A 477 -26.83 -7.18 16.13
CA LEU A 477 -25.53 -7.01 15.47
C LEU A 477 -25.72 -6.42 14.07
N ARG A 478 -25.11 -5.26 13.84
CA ARG A 478 -25.18 -4.49 12.59
C ARG A 478 -23.88 -4.54 11.82
N ILE A 479 -22.75 -4.54 12.50
CA ILE A 479 -21.42 -4.41 11.88
C ILE A 479 -20.48 -5.47 12.42
N LEU A 480 -19.89 -6.25 11.52
CA LEU A 480 -18.94 -7.30 11.84
C LEU A 480 -17.63 -7.10 11.07
N PHE A 481 -16.55 -6.87 11.81
CA PHE A 481 -15.19 -6.87 11.30
C PHE A 481 -14.44 -8.08 11.83
N ILE A 482 -13.80 -8.83 10.93
CA ILE A 482 -12.91 -9.92 11.29
C ILE A 482 -11.60 -9.75 10.52
N GLU A 483 -10.50 -9.70 11.24
CA GLU A 483 -9.17 -9.54 10.65
C GLU A 483 -8.20 -10.61 11.18
N ASP A 484 -7.31 -11.06 10.31
CA ASP A 484 -6.18 -11.93 10.65
C ASP A 484 -6.62 -13.29 11.23
N LEU A 485 -7.41 -14.04 10.45
CA LEU A 485 -7.85 -15.41 10.76
C LEU A 485 -6.77 -16.43 10.38
N THR A 486 -5.83 -16.69 11.29
CA THR A 486 -4.64 -17.51 10.99
C THR A 486 -4.96 -18.97 10.69
N CYS A 487 -5.82 -19.61 11.50
CA CYS A 487 -6.04 -21.07 11.45
C CYS A 487 -7.49 -21.47 11.13
N CYS A 488 -8.38 -20.51 10.92
CA CYS A 488 -9.80 -20.79 10.76
C CYS A 488 -10.08 -21.34 9.36
N THR A 489 -10.70 -22.51 9.27
CA THR A 489 -10.94 -23.19 7.98
C THR A 489 -12.31 -22.91 7.38
N GLN A 490 -13.24 -22.36 8.17
CA GLN A 490 -14.63 -22.10 7.78
C GLN A 490 -15.12 -20.77 8.36
N LEU A 491 -16.06 -20.13 7.66
CA LEU A 491 -16.81 -18.99 8.20
C LEU A 491 -17.94 -19.48 9.12
N PRO A 492 -18.39 -18.66 10.10
CA PRO A 492 -19.47 -19.07 10.98
C PRO A 492 -20.80 -19.17 10.22
N ASP A 493 -21.48 -20.31 10.35
CA ASP A 493 -22.76 -20.63 9.72
C ASP A 493 -23.96 -19.89 10.35
N GLY A 494 -23.81 -19.38 11.58
CA GLY A 494 -24.83 -18.60 12.27
C GLY A 494 -25.01 -17.17 11.72
N LEU A 495 -24.03 -16.64 10.97
CA LEU A 495 -24.06 -15.23 10.52
C LEU A 495 -25.27 -14.92 9.63
N CYS A 496 -25.73 -15.89 8.83
CA CYS A 496 -26.86 -15.72 7.92
C CYS A 496 -28.20 -15.42 8.62
N GLN A 497 -28.30 -15.76 9.92
CA GLN A 497 -29.51 -15.63 10.72
C GLN A 497 -29.62 -14.26 11.41
N PHE A 498 -28.57 -13.43 11.38
CA PHE A 498 -28.57 -12.14 12.08
C PHE A 498 -29.47 -11.11 11.37
N PRO A 499 -30.57 -10.66 12.00
CA PRO A 499 -31.63 -9.92 11.31
C PRO A 499 -31.29 -8.47 10.98
N TYR A 500 -30.31 -7.89 11.67
CA TYR A 500 -29.90 -6.48 11.51
C TYR A 500 -28.49 -6.29 10.96
N LEU A 501 -27.82 -7.38 10.54
CA LEU A 501 -26.46 -7.29 10.03
C LEU A 501 -26.43 -6.51 8.71
N GLU A 502 -25.83 -5.33 8.74
CA GLU A 502 -25.74 -4.35 7.65
C GLU A 502 -24.40 -4.45 6.91
N PHE A 503 -23.33 -4.83 7.61
CA PHE A 503 -21.98 -4.89 7.04
C PHE A 503 -21.14 -6.04 7.58
N ILE A 504 -20.43 -6.72 6.67
CA ILE A 504 -19.44 -7.75 6.99
C ILE A 504 -18.14 -7.43 6.25
N GLN A 505 -17.03 -7.42 6.98
CA GLN A 505 -15.70 -7.43 6.39
C GLN A 505 -14.85 -8.53 7.01
N ILE A 506 -14.27 -9.37 6.14
CA ILE A 506 -13.27 -10.37 6.53
C ILE A 506 -11.99 -10.08 5.77
N ARG A 507 -10.91 -9.84 6.51
CA ARG A 507 -9.59 -9.53 5.97
C ARG A 507 -8.55 -10.54 6.45
N ARG A 508 -7.68 -11.01 5.55
CA ARG A 508 -6.55 -11.91 5.85
C ARG A 508 -7.02 -13.21 6.52
N ALA A 509 -7.57 -14.13 5.72
CA ALA A 509 -8.00 -15.45 6.16
C ALA A 509 -7.37 -16.57 5.31
N PRO A 510 -6.06 -16.84 5.48
CA PRO A 510 -5.32 -17.76 4.60
C PRO A 510 -5.73 -19.23 4.71
N ALA A 511 -6.40 -19.67 5.78
CA ALA A 511 -6.79 -21.08 5.95
C ALA A 511 -8.15 -21.43 5.33
N ILE A 512 -8.92 -20.45 4.84
CA ILE A 512 -10.25 -20.66 4.25
C ILE A 512 -10.09 -20.98 2.76
N ARG A 513 -10.45 -22.21 2.38
CA ARG A 513 -10.41 -22.70 0.99
C ARG A 513 -11.75 -22.70 0.28
N ARG A 514 -12.82 -22.97 1.02
CA ARG A 514 -14.19 -23.05 0.51
C ARG A 514 -15.13 -22.26 1.41
N VAL A 515 -16.05 -21.52 0.81
CA VAL A 515 -17.24 -20.97 1.46
C VAL A 515 -18.44 -21.68 0.83
N GLY A 516 -19.02 -22.64 1.54
CA GLY A 516 -20.14 -23.44 1.03
C GLY A 516 -21.52 -22.91 1.40
N PRO A 517 -22.57 -23.67 1.03
CA PRO A 517 -23.97 -23.34 1.32
C PRO A 517 -24.28 -23.13 2.81
N GLU A 518 -23.48 -23.72 3.71
CA GLU A 518 -23.57 -23.53 5.16
C GLU A 518 -23.46 -22.06 5.61
N PHE A 519 -22.83 -21.21 4.78
CA PHE A 519 -22.77 -19.78 5.04
C PHE A 519 -24.10 -19.07 4.78
N ILE A 520 -24.99 -19.67 3.99
CA ILE A 520 -26.29 -19.10 3.58
C ILE A 520 -27.45 -19.83 4.27
N GLN A 521 -27.31 -21.12 4.58
CA GLN A 521 -28.34 -21.96 5.18
C GLN A 521 -27.80 -22.68 6.42
N SER A 522 -28.54 -22.56 7.54
CA SER A 522 -28.30 -23.42 8.70
C SER A 522 -28.93 -24.80 8.46
N TYR A 523 -28.14 -25.86 8.60
CA TYR A 523 -28.57 -27.26 8.46
C TYR A 523 -29.08 -27.88 9.76
N HIS A 524 -29.13 -27.11 10.87
CA HIS A 524 -29.45 -27.62 12.20
C HIS A 524 -30.68 -26.95 12.81
N GLY A 525 -31.85 -27.41 12.39
CA GLY A 525 -33.13 -27.18 13.04
C GLY A 525 -34.18 -28.09 12.41
N HIS A 526 -35.02 -28.75 13.22
CA HIS A 526 -36.23 -29.39 12.69
C HIS A 526 -36.98 -28.36 11.84
N GLY A 527 -37.12 -28.66 10.55
CA GLY A 527 -37.22 -27.64 9.51
C GLY A 527 -38.41 -26.67 9.66
N PRO A 528 -38.28 -25.43 9.16
CA PRO A 528 -39.44 -24.68 8.77
C PRO A 528 -40.06 -25.38 7.55
N CYS A 529 -41.38 -25.47 7.51
CA CYS A 529 -42.09 -25.82 6.29
C CYS A 529 -41.57 -24.94 5.12
N PRO A 530 -41.49 -25.46 3.88
CA PRO A 530 -41.07 -24.71 2.69
C PRO A 530 -41.92 -23.46 2.37
N SER A 531 -42.93 -23.15 3.18
CA SER A 531 -43.77 -21.95 3.11
C SER A 531 -43.27 -20.75 3.92
N GLN A 532 -42.16 -20.86 4.68
CA GLN A 532 -41.54 -19.75 5.41
C GLN A 532 -40.00 -19.80 5.28
N MET A 533 -39.45 -19.68 4.07
CA MET A 533 -38.01 -19.37 3.92
C MET A 533 -37.80 -17.89 4.24
N VAL A 534 -37.16 -17.60 5.37
CA VAL A 534 -36.65 -16.25 5.68
C VAL A 534 -35.38 -16.05 4.87
N ASP A 535 -35.27 -14.92 4.16
CA ASP A 535 -34.09 -14.60 3.37
C ASP A 535 -32.84 -14.56 4.26
N ALA A 536 -31.77 -15.26 3.86
CA ALA A 536 -30.47 -15.18 4.52
C ALA A 536 -29.89 -13.77 4.38
N PHE A 537 -29.29 -13.25 5.45
CA PHE A 537 -28.74 -11.89 5.49
C PHE A 537 -29.75 -10.81 5.05
N PRO A 538 -30.89 -10.66 5.76
CA PRO A 538 -32.02 -9.84 5.30
C PRO A 538 -31.73 -8.34 5.19
N ARG A 539 -30.71 -7.84 5.90
CA ARG A 539 -30.32 -6.41 5.93
C ARG A 539 -28.90 -6.11 5.47
N LEU A 540 -28.16 -7.11 4.99
CA LEU A 540 -26.76 -6.93 4.63
C LEU A 540 -26.64 -6.02 3.40
N TYR A 541 -26.11 -4.81 3.61
CA TYR A 541 -25.96 -3.78 2.59
C TYR A 541 -24.63 -3.91 1.85
N SER A 542 -23.54 -4.22 2.56
CA SER A 542 -22.19 -4.31 1.97
C SER A 542 -21.38 -5.45 2.58
N MET A 543 -20.61 -6.13 1.72
CA MET A 543 -19.79 -7.28 2.08
C MET A 543 -18.40 -7.19 1.44
N ASN A 544 -17.36 -7.32 2.26
CA ASN A 544 -15.97 -7.17 1.85
C ASN A 544 -15.14 -8.40 2.24
N PHE A 545 -14.55 -9.06 1.25
CA PHE A 545 -13.58 -10.15 1.43
C PHE A 545 -12.23 -9.73 0.86
N ILE A 546 -11.22 -9.60 1.72
CA ILE A 546 -9.94 -8.97 1.39
C ILE A 546 -8.78 -9.87 1.83
N VAL A 547 -7.87 -10.22 0.93
CA VAL A 547 -6.71 -11.11 1.20
C VAL A 547 -7.15 -12.47 1.75
N MET A 548 -7.97 -13.20 0.99
CA MET A 548 -8.34 -14.59 1.26
C MET A 548 -7.60 -15.50 0.28
N VAL A 549 -6.29 -15.62 0.50
CA VAL A 549 -5.31 -16.09 -0.51
C VAL A 549 -5.47 -17.54 -0.94
N GLU A 550 -6.05 -18.40 -0.12
CA GLU A 550 -6.32 -19.82 -0.44
C GLU A 550 -7.78 -20.08 -0.83
N TRP A 551 -8.62 -19.04 -0.93
CA TRP A 551 -10.05 -19.20 -1.19
C TRP A 551 -10.31 -19.48 -2.68
N GLU A 552 -10.71 -20.71 -2.98
CA GLU A 552 -10.85 -21.27 -4.34
C GLU A 552 -12.32 -21.48 -4.74
N GLU A 553 -13.17 -21.86 -3.79
CA GLU A 553 -14.56 -22.29 -4.03
C GLU A 553 -15.58 -21.43 -3.26
N TRP A 554 -16.61 -20.94 -3.97
CA TRP A 554 -17.76 -20.26 -3.35
C TRP A 554 -19.08 -20.73 -4.00
N GLU A 555 -19.89 -21.47 -3.26
CA GLU A 555 -20.98 -22.27 -3.83
C GLU A 555 -22.31 -22.12 -3.08
N TRP A 556 -23.40 -21.82 -3.81
CA TRP A 556 -24.79 -22.09 -3.42
C TRP A 556 -25.75 -21.99 -4.62
N GLU A 557 -26.91 -22.64 -4.49
CA GLU A 557 -27.91 -22.80 -5.55
C GLU A 557 -28.74 -21.54 -5.82
N GLU A 558 -29.23 -21.39 -7.06
CA GLU A 558 -30.04 -20.23 -7.49
C GLU A 558 -31.35 -20.08 -6.72
N GLN A 559 -31.92 -21.17 -6.21
CA GLN A 559 -33.23 -21.19 -5.55
C GLN A 559 -33.17 -20.74 -4.09
N VAL A 560 -31.98 -20.61 -3.51
CA VAL A 560 -31.79 -20.27 -2.11
C VAL A 560 -31.84 -18.75 -1.91
N PRO A 561 -32.87 -18.19 -1.27
CA PRO A 561 -33.00 -16.75 -1.11
C PRO A 561 -31.97 -16.20 -0.13
N ALA A 562 -31.19 -15.22 -0.59
CA ALA A 562 -30.14 -14.56 0.18
C ALA A 562 -29.89 -13.15 -0.33
N PHE A 563 -29.40 -12.28 0.56
CA PHE A 563 -28.90 -10.94 0.23
C PHE A 563 -29.93 -10.02 -0.48
N PRO A 564 -31.18 -9.88 0.02
CA PRO A 564 -32.23 -9.12 -0.66
C PRO A 564 -31.90 -7.62 -0.83
N VAL A 565 -31.03 -7.06 0.02
CA VAL A 565 -30.67 -5.64 0.03
C VAL A 565 -29.18 -5.34 -0.19
N LEU A 566 -28.36 -6.36 -0.52
CA LEU A 566 -26.93 -6.19 -0.76
C LEU A 566 -26.69 -5.28 -1.97
N GLN A 567 -26.00 -4.17 -1.77
CA GLN A 567 -25.71 -3.18 -2.84
C GLN A 567 -24.26 -3.19 -3.29
N GLU A 568 -23.32 -3.55 -2.41
CA GLU A 568 -21.89 -3.47 -2.67
C GLU A 568 -21.17 -4.76 -2.25
N LEU A 569 -20.40 -5.33 -3.18
CA LEU A 569 -19.53 -6.49 -2.94
C LEU A 569 -18.10 -6.18 -3.37
N LEU A 570 -17.15 -6.32 -2.45
CA LEU A 570 -15.71 -6.19 -2.71
C LEU A 570 -15.01 -7.53 -2.49
N LEU A 571 -14.36 -8.02 -3.55
CA LEU A 571 -13.49 -9.19 -3.51
C LEU A 571 -12.07 -8.74 -3.88
N THR A 572 -11.09 -9.05 -3.04
CA THR A 572 -9.72 -8.58 -3.24
C THR A 572 -8.71 -9.64 -2.80
N HIS A 573 -7.71 -9.95 -3.65
CA HIS A 573 -6.63 -10.91 -3.39
C HIS A 573 -7.17 -12.30 -2.95
N CYS A 574 -7.75 -13.06 -3.88
CA CYS A 574 -8.21 -14.44 -3.67
C CYS A 574 -8.03 -15.32 -4.93
N LYS A 575 -8.25 -16.63 -4.81
CA LYS A 575 -8.09 -17.63 -5.87
C LYS A 575 -9.43 -18.17 -6.42
N LEU A 576 -10.51 -17.41 -6.26
CA LEU A 576 -11.85 -17.83 -6.67
C LEU A 576 -11.89 -18.16 -8.16
N SER A 577 -12.41 -19.34 -8.48
CA SER A 577 -12.57 -19.82 -9.86
C SER A 577 -13.86 -19.32 -10.52
N CYS A 578 -14.94 -19.21 -9.74
CA CYS A 578 -16.24 -18.72 -10.18
C CYS A 578 -16.97 -17.97 -9.06
N LEU A 579 -17.96 -17.16 -9.45
CA LEU A 579 -18.94 -16.63 -8.50
C LEU A 579 -20.18 -17.53 -8.49
N PRO A 580 -20.80 -17.74 -7.32
CA PRO A 580 -21.94 -18.63 -7.16
C PRO A 580 -23.18 -18.15 -7.93
N PRO A 581 -23.91 -19.05 -8.61
CA PRO A 581 -25.11 -18.69 -9.38
C PRO A 581 -26.19 -17.99 -8.53
N GLY A 582 -26.36 -18.44 -7.28
CA GLY A 582 -27.33 -17.80 -6.39
C GLY A 582 -27.02 -16.34 -6.06
N LEU A 583 -25.75 -15.91 -6.10
CA LEU A 583 -25.40 -14.48 -5.92
C LEU A 583 -25.96 -13.65 -7.06
N ALA A 584 -25.78 -14.14 -8.29
CA ALA A 584 -26.20 -13.44 -9.50
C ALA A 584 -27.73 -13.31 -9.59
N PHE A 585 -28.47 -14.31 -9.11
CA PHE A 585 -29.93 -14.36 -9.19
C PHE A 585 -30.66 -13.72 -8.00
N GLN A 586 -30.14 -13.89 -6.79
CA GLN A 586 -30.85 -13.53 -5.55
C GLN A 586 -30.47 -12.14 -5.02
N ALA A 587 -29.22 -11.68 -5.24
CA ALA A 587 -28.78 -10.34 -4.83
C ALA A 587 -29.28 -9.25 -5.79
N ARG A 588 -30.60 -9.08 -5.89
CA ARG A 588 -31.26 -8.17 -6.86
C ARG A 588 -30.99 -6.69 -6.61
N ALA A 589 -30.52 -6.34 -5.42
CA ALA A 589 -30.14 -4.98 -5.05
C ALA A 589 -28.67 -4.66 -5.40
N LEU A 590 -27.87 -5.64 -5.87
CA LEU A 590 -26.43 -5.48 -6.07
C LEU A 590 -26.15 -4.52 -7.22
N LYS A 591 -25.64 -3.33 -6.89
CA LYS A 591 -25.35 -2.26 -7.84
C LYS A 591 -23.87 -2.14 -8.15
N LYS A 592 -23.00 -2.43 -7.19
CA LYS A 592 -21.55 -2.29 -7.32
C LYS A 592 -20.82 -3.59 -6.99
N LEU A 593 -19.97 -4.03 -7.91
CA LEU A 593 -19.10 -5.19 -7.75
C LEU A 593 -17.66 -4.78 -8.06
N SER A 594 -16.77 -4.99 -7.11
CA SER A 594 -15.34 -4.67 -7.26
C SER A 594 -14.51 -5.93 -7.03
N ILE A 595 -13.80 -6.38 -8.06
CA ILE A 595 -12.98 -7.60 -8.05
C ILE A 595 -11.54 -7.23 -8.39
N LYS A 596 -10.65 -7.40 -7.43
CA LYS A 596 -9.25 -6.94 -7.53
C LYS A 596 -8.29 -8.08 -7.22
N TYR A 597 -7.26 -8.27 -8.03
CA TYR A 597 -6.20 -9.26 -7.80
C TYR A 597 -6.74 -10.69 -7.62
N VAL A 598 -7.77 -11.08 -8.37
CA VAL A 598 -8.33 -12.43 -8.33
C VAL A 598 -7.72 -13.25 -9.46
N GLN A 599 -7.00 -14.30 -9.08
CA GLN A 599 -6.12 -15.01 -10.02
C GLN A 599 -6.88 -15.94 -10.96
N ALA A 600 -7.77 -16.80 -10.45
CA ALA A 600 -8.37 -17.90 -11.21
C ALA A 600 -9.76 -17.61 -11.82
N LEU A 601 -10.29 -16.39 -11.67
CA LEU A 601 -11.65 -16.06 -12.10
C LEU A 601 -11.69 -15.87 -13.63
N THR A 602 -12.28 -16.83 -14.34
CA THR A 602 -12.28 -16.87 -15.82
C THR A 602 -13.43 -16.13 -16.48
N SER A 603 -14.60 -16.07 -15.83
CA SER A 603 -15.76 -15.38 -16.40
C SER A 603 -16.68 -14.76 -15.35
N LEU A 604 -17.35 -13.68 -15.75
CA LEU A 604 -18.37 -12.99 -14.95
C LEU A 604 -19.64 -12.81 -15.78
N GLN A 605 -20.72 -13.49 -15.39
CA GLN A 605 -21.94 -13.56 -16.20
C GLN A 605 -23.22 -13.46 -15.37
N ASN A 606 -24.30 -12.99 -15.98
CA ASN A 606 -25.67 -13.05 -15.47
C ASN A 606 -25.98 -12.16 -14.24
N PHE A 607 -25.43 -10.96 -14.14
CA PHE A 607 -25.80 -9.98 -13.11
C PHE A 607 -26.69 -8.86 -13.69
N PRO A 608 -28.02 -9.04 -13.78
CA PRO A 608 -28.92 -8.12 -14.49
C PRO A 608 -29.13 -6.77 -13.80
N TYR A 609 -28.83 -6.66 -12.51
CA TYR A 609 -29.04 -5.45 -11.71
C TYR A 609 -27.78 -4.61 -11.50
N LEU A 610 -26.61 -5.13 -11.91
CA LEU A 610 -25.32 -4.49 -11.70
C LEU A 610 -25.20 -3.20 -12.52
N VAL A 611 -24.71 -2.12 -11.89
CA VAL A 611 -24.59 -0.78 -12.48
C VAL A 611 -23.13 -0.34 -12.61
N ASP A 612 -22.29 -0.69 -11.63
CA ASP A 612 -20.86 -0.33 -11.57
C ASP A 612 -20.01 -1.59 -11.35
N LEU A 613 -19.10 -1.87 -12.28
CA LEU A 613 -18.18 -3.00 -12.22
C LEU A 613 -16.74 -2.51 -12.28
N GLU A 614 -15.95 -2.88 -11.28
CA GLU A 614 -14.53 -2.57 -11.18
C GLU A 614 -13.70 -3.86 -11.21
N LEU A 615 -12.87 -4.01 -12.23
CA LEU A 615 -11.94 -5.14 -12.40
C LEU A 615 -10.51 -4.60 -12.40
N HIS A 616 -9.69 -5.06 -11.46
CA HIS A 616 -8.29 -4.64 -11.37
C HIS A 616 -7.36 -5.85 -11.22
N ARG A 617 -6.41 -6.01 -12.14
CA ARG A 617 -5.38 -7.06 -12.13
C ARG A 617 -5.95 -8.47 -11.94
N ASN A 618 -6.94 -8.83 -12.77
CA ASN A 618 -7.47 -10.19 -12.85
C ASN A 618 -6.92 -10.86 -14.12
N PRO A 619 -5.82 -11.64 -14.03
CA PRO A 619 -5.06 -12.09 -15.19
C PRO A 619 -5.77 -13.16 -16.01
N ASP A 620 -6.61 -14.01 -15.40
CA ASP A 620 -7.30 -15.10 -16.08
C ASP A 620 -8.72 -14.76 -16.55
N MET A 621 -9.18 -13.51 -16.32
CA MET A 621 -10.49 -13.05 -16.76
C MET A 621 -10.58 -13.04 -18.29
N GLU A 622 -11.41 -13.91 -18.87
CA GLU A 622 -11.55 -14.06 -20.33
C GLU A 622 -12.86 -13.48 -20.88
N ARG A 623 -13.96 -13.57 -20.11
CA ARG A 623 -15.32 -13.26 -20.58
C ARG A 623 -16.18 -12.50 -19.57
N ILE A 624 -16.81 -11.42 -20.01
CA ILE A 624 -17.87 -10.70 -19.29
C ILE A 624 -19.13 -10.72 -20.17
N ALA A 625 -20.25 -11.21 -19.64
CA ALA A 625 -21.48 -11.31 -20.41
C ALA A 625 -22.76 -11.05 -19.61
N ASN A 626 -23.80 -10.56 -20.29
CA ASN A 626 -25.17 -10.44 -19.75
C ASN A 626 -25.26 -9.55 -18.49
N LEU A 627 -24.86 -8.27 -18.65
CA LEU A 627 -24.97 -7.21 -17.63
C LEU A 627 -25.80 -6.03 -18.18
N PRO A 628 -27.12 -6.21 -18.42
CA PRO A 628 -27.96 -5.28 -19.16
C PRO A 628 -28.07 -3.86 -18.59
N ARG A 629 -27.86 -3.67 -17.28
CA ARG A 629 -27.95 -2.37 -16.59
C ARG A 629 -26.59 -1.73 -16.27
N LEU A 630 -25.49 -2.35 -16.70
CA LEU A 630 -24.16 -1.86 -16.40
C LEU A 630 -23.94 -0.50 -17.06
N GLN A 631 -23.71 0.55 -16.27
CA GLN A 631 -23.49 1.92 -16.74
C GLN A 631 -22.02 2.30 -16.69
N LYS A 632 -21.27 1.76 -15.73
CA LYS A 632 -19.85 2.06 -15.52
C LYS A 632 -19.04 0.77 -15.44
N LEU A 633 -17.97 0.71 -16.23
CA LEU A 633 -17.02 -0.39 -16.25
C LEU A 633 -15.60 0.17 -16.13
N ILE A 634 -14.85 -0.27 -15.12
CA ILE A 634 -13.43 0.03 -14.96
C ILE A 634 -12.66 -1.27 -15.11
N ILE A 635 -11.71 -1.32 -16.05
CA ILE A 635 -10.81 -2.45 -16.25
C ILE A 635 -9.38 -1.94 -16.16
N THR A 636 -8.59 -2.54 -15.26
CA THR A 636 -7.17 -2.20 -15.08
C THR A 636 -6.34 -3.47 -15.17
N HIS A 637 -5.39 -3.56 -16.12
CA HIS A 637 -4.47 -4.69 -16.29
C HIS A 637 -5.16 -6.08 -16.32
N CYS A 638 -6.15 -6.27 -17.19
CA CYS A 638 -6.81 -7.56 -17.46
C CYS A 638 -6.57 -8.00 -18.92
N SER A 639 -5.36 -8.48 -19.22
CA SER A 639 -4.89 -8.69 -20.60
C SER A 639 -5.54 -9.87 -21.34
N LYS A 640 -6.07 -10.88 -20.62
CA LYS A 640 -6.74 -12.04 -21.24
C LYS A 640 -8.21 -11.80 -21.58
N LEU A 641 -8.79 -10.64 -21.25
CA LEU A 641 -10.19 -10.36 -21.52
C LEU A 641 -10.42 -10.28 -23.03
N LYS A 642 -11.16 -11.25 -23.59
CA LYS A 642 -11.41 -11.38 -25.04
C LYS A 642 -12.82 -10.93 -25.41
N MET A 643 -13.78 -11.06 -24.50
CA MET A 643 -15.20 -10.92 -24.81
C MET A 643 -15.93 -10.06 -23.77
N LEU A 644 -16.67 -9.07 -24.26
CA LEU A 644 -17.57 -8.22 -23.50
C LEU A 644 -18.90 -8.08 -24.26
N GLU A 645 -19.94 -8.80 -23.81
CA GLU A 645 -21.22 -8.91 -24.53
C GLU A 645 -22.42 -8.64 -23.61
N GLY A 646 -23.55 -8.20 -24.18
CA GLY A 646 -24.77 -7.99 -23.40
C GLY A 646 -24.68 -6.85 -22.37
N VAL A 647 -24.01 -5.75 -22.73
CA VAL A 647 -23.86 -4.51 -21.92
C VAL A 647 -24.47 -3.26 -22.60
N PRO A 648 -25.76 -3.29 -23.03
CA PRO A 648 -26.39 -2.22 -23.81
C PRO A 648 -26.50 -0.86 -23.10
N ALA A 649 -26.46 -0.82 -21.76
CA ALA A 649 -26.59 0.42 -20.99
C ALA A 649 -25.26 1.09 -20.65
N LEU A 650 -24.13 0.60 -21.18
CA LEU A 650 -22.78 1.08 -20.81
C LEU A 650 -22.59 2.54 -21.23
N GLN A 651 -22.39 3.43 -20.25
CA GLN A 651 -22.19 4.86 -20.49
C GLN A 651 -20.72 5.27 -20.33
N ARG A 652 -20.00 4.69 -19.37
CA ARG A 652 -18.62 5.03 -19.06
C ARG A 652 -17.75 3.79 -19.01
N LEU A 653 -16.69 3.77 -19.81
CA LEU A 653 -15.67 2.74 -19.82
C LEU A 653 -14.32 3.37 -19.47
N ILE A 654 -13.63 2.82 -18.47
CA ILE A 654 -12.26 3.22 -18.11
C ILE A 654 -11.34 2.01 -18.32
N LEU A 655 -10.38 2.13 -19.21
CA LEU A 655 -9.38 1.11 -19.51
C LEU A 655 -8.00 1.62 -19.08
N THR A 656 -7.32 0.90 -18.19
CA THR A 656 -5.98 1.24 -17.73
C THR A 656 -5.04 0.08 -17.95
N ASP A 657 -4.16 0.23 -18.94
CA ASP A 657 -3.07 -0.71 -19.20
C ASP A 657 -1.95 0.00 -19.93
N LYS A 658 -0.85 0.27 -19.22
CA LYS A 658 0.26 1.10 -19.71
C LYS A 658 1.01 0.47 -20.87
N ASP A 659 0.92 -0.84 -21.02
CA ASP A 659 1.61 -1.60 -22.07
C ASP A 659 0.69 -1.89 -23.27
N MET A 660 -0.56 -1.41 -23.23
CA MET A 660 -1.53 -1.63 -24.30
C MET A 660 -1.18 -0.80 -25.54
N GLU A 661 -0.78 -1.49 -26.60
CA GLU A 661 -0.40 -0.90 -27.90
C GLU A 661 -1.56 -0.80 -28.91
N THR A 662 -2.63 -1.59 -28.74
CA THR A 662 -3.82 -1.59 -29.61
C THR A 662 -5.09 -1.72 -28.78
N PHE A 663 -6.24 -1.24 -29.27
CA PHE A 663 -7.51 -1.45 -28.57
C PHE A 663 -7.89 -2.94 -28.54
N PRO A 664 -8.45 -3.42 -27.42
CA PRO A 664 -8.96 -4.78 -27.31
C PRO A 664 -10.02 -5.11 -28.36
N LYS A 665 -10.07 -6.37 -28.84
CA LYS A 665 -10.98 -6.82 -29.90
C LYS A 665 -12.46 -6.57 -29.60
N TYR A 666 -12.86 -6.68 -28.33
CA TYR A 666 -14.24 -6.47 -27.90
C TYR A 666 -14.72 -5.02 -28.02
N MET A 667 -13.81 -4.05 -28.21
CA MET A 667 -14.19 -2.64 -28.41
C MET A 667 -15.08 -2.44 -29.64
N GLY A 668 -14.92 -3.27 -30.68
CA GLY A 668 -15.76 -3.19 -31.88
C GLY A 668 -17.23 -3.56 -31.66
N GLY A 669 -17.56 -4.19 -30.52
CA GLY A 669 -18.93 -4.63 -30.19
C GLY A 669 -19.66 -3.76 -29.17
N ILE A 670 -19.03 -2.68 -28.68
CA ILE A 670 -19.59 -1.81 -27.63
C ILE A 670 -19.49 -0.34 -28.04
N ASN A 671 -20.39 0.50 -27.54
CA ASN A 671 -20.35 1.94 -27.81
C ASN A 671 -20.68 2.78 -26.55
N PRO A 672 -19.72 2.96 -25.62
CA PRO A 672 -19.92 3.81 -24.46
C PRO A 672 -20.00 5.29 -24.87
N ARG A 673 -20.69 6.13 -24.08
CA ARG A 673 -20.67 7.59 -24.28
C ARG A 673 -19.32 8.21 -23.91
N HIS A 674 -18.70 7.70 -22.85
CA HIS A 674 -17.44 8.19 -22.32
C HIS A 674 -16.42 7.06 -22.25
N LEU A 675 -15.29 7.23 -22.92
CA LEU A 675 -14.14 6.33 -22.87
C LEU A 675 -12.94 7.05 -22.25
N GLU A 676 -12.40 6.52 -21.17
CA GLU A 676 -11.16 6.99 -20.57
C GLU A 676 -10.09 5.89 -20.71
N LEU A 677 -8.94 6.23 -21.26
CA LEU A 677 -7.88 5.30 -21.62
C LEU A 677 -6.56 5.75 -21.00
N HIS A 678 -5.87 4.86 -20.30
CA HIS A 678 -4.49 5.05 -19.86
C HIS A 678 -3.66 3.96 -20.53
N CYS A 679 -2.94 4.30 -21.60
CA CYS A 679 -2.31 3.36 -22.52
C CYS A 679 -0.82 3.64 -22.77
N SER A 680 -0.20 2.82 -23.62
CA SER A 680 1.14 3.09 -24.11
C SER A 680 1.16 4.34 -24.99
N LEU A 681 2.34 4.93 -25.16
CA LEU A 681 2.53 6.08 -26.03
C LEU A 681 2.24 5.73 -27.51
N ALA A 682 2.45 4.46 -27.89
CA ALA A 682 2.17 3.98 -29.25
C ALA A 682 0.66 3.99 -29.56
N LEU A 683 -0.17 3.46 -28.66
CA LEU A 683 -1.63 3.53 -28.83
C LEU A 683 -2.13 4.96 -28.79
N LEU A 684 -1.57 5.79 -27.90
CA LEU A 684 -1.93 7.21 -27.83
C LEU A 684 -1.61 7.94 -29.15
N ALA A 685 -0.44 7.68 -29.73
CA ALA A 685 -0.07 8.23 -31.04
C ALA A 685 -1.02 7.73 -32.15
N SER A 686 -1.43 6.47 -32.09
CA SER A 686 -2.42 5.90 -33.01
C SER A 686 -3.78 6.61 -32.92
N ILE A 687 -4.25 6.92 -31.71
CA ILE A 687 -5.48 7.70 -31.47
C ILE A 687 -5.31 9.14 -31.96
N ALA A 688 -4.15 9.74 -31.72
CA ALA A 688 -3.81 11.10 -32.14
C ALA A 688 -3.80 11.29 -33.68
N MET A 689 -3.62 10.22 -34.46
CA MET A 689 -3.76 10.27 -35.92
C MET A 689 -5.21 10.47 -36.40
N GLY A 690 -6.21 10.34 -35.52
CA GLY A 690 -7.61 10.56 -35.85
C GLY A 690 -8.09 9.67 -36.99
N GLN A 691 -8.81 10.26 -37.96
CA GLN A 691 -9.39 9.55 -39.12
C GLN A 691 -8.38 8.79 -39.97
N SER A 692 -7.08 9.14 -39.88
CA SER A 692 -6.01 8.47 -40.62
C SER A 692 -5.34 7.34 -39.83
N GLY A 693 -5.73 7.13 -38.57
CA GLY A 693 -5.15 6.13 -37.68
C GLY A 693 -5.79 4.74 -37.81
N PRO A 694 -5.02 3.65 -37.60
CA PRO A 694 -5.50 2.27 -37.75
C PRO A 694 -6.54 1.87 -36.68
N GLU A 695 -6.68 2.64 -35.61
CA GLU A 695 -7.57 2.38 -34.49
C GLU A 695 -8.87 3.22 -34.53
N TRP A 696 -9.04 4.09 -35.55
CA TRP A 696 -10.15 5.05 -35.65
C TRP A 696 -11.54 4.39 -35.56
N ASP A 697 -11.74 3.30 -36.28
CA ASP A 697 -13.04 2.61 -36.35
C ASP A 697 -13.52 2.09 -34.98
N LYS A 698 -12.60 1.89 -34.04
CA LYS A 698 -12.89 1.34 -32.71
C LYS A 698 -13.38 2.37 -31.69
N PHE A 699 -13.15 3.67 -31.92
CA PHE A 699 -13.57 4.74 -30.99
C PHE A 699 -14.33 5.90 -31.65
N SER A 700 -14.38 5.96 -32.99
CA SER A 700 -15.05 7.06 -33.71
C SER A 700 -16.51 7.29 -33.32
N GLN A 701 -17.22 6.22 -32.91
CA GLN A 701 -18.63 6.26 -32.49
C GLN A 701 -18.84 6.72 -31.04
N VAL A 702 -17.78 6.83 -30.24
CA VAL A 702 -17.82 7.25 -28.83
C VAL A 702 -17.94 8.77 -28.75
N GLU A 703 -18.90 9.28 -27.97
CA GLU A 703 -19.16 10.73 -27.88
C GLU A 703 -17.96 11.51 -27.32
N HIS A 704 -17.32 10.98 -26.28
CA HIS A 704 -16.19 11.58 -25.59
C HIS A 704 -15.08 10.56 -25.27
N VAL A 705 -13.88 10.76 -25.82
CA VAL A 705 -12.70 9.92 -25.52
C VAL A 705 -11.62 10.77 -24.87
N LYS A 706 -11.06 10.28 -23.77
CA LYS A 706 -9.89 10.85 -23.10
C LYS A 706 -8.82 9.79 -22.99
N ALA A 707 -7.75 9.92 -23.76
CA ALA A 707 -6.61 9.01 -23.72
C ALA A 707 -5.40 9.71 -23.13
N TYR A 708 -4.65 9.00 -22.28
CA TYR A 708 -3.46 9.47 -21.61
C TYR A 708 -2.32 8.46 -21.72
N ALA A 709 -1.10 8.96 -21.84
CA ALA A 709 0.11 8.16 -21.68
C ALA A 709 1.05 8.82 -20.67
N ARG A 710 1.67 7.98 -19.84
CA ARG A 710 2.57 8.40 -18.76
C ARG A 710 3.95 8.75 -19.31
N GLU A 711 4.59 9.75 -18.72
CA GLU A 711 6.03 9.96 -18.81
C GLU A 711 6.57 10.47 -17.48
N GLY A 712 7.57 9.77 -16.92
CA GLY A 712 8.04 10.00 -15.55
C GLY A 712 6.93 9.77 -14.53
N ASP A 713 6.77 10.66 -13.55
CA ASP A 713 5.70 10.57 -12.53
C ASP A 713 4.38 11.23 -12.93
N ASN A 714 4.36 11.96 -14.06
CA ASN A 714 3.13 12.55 -14.55
C ASN A 714 2.35 11.55 -15.42
N SER A 715 1.29 10.96 -14.84
CA SER A 715 0.43 9.99 -15.52
C SER A 715 -0.42 10.56 -16.65
N LYS A 716 -0.48 11.89 -16.79
CA LYS A 716 -1.28 12.59 -17.82
C LYS A 716 -0.43 13.52 -18.70
N LYS A 717 0.89 13.29 -18.78
CA LYS A 717 1.79 14.16 -19.57
C LYS A 717 1.39 14.22 -21.04
N TRP A 718 1.11 13.08 -21.65
CA TRP A 718 0.62 13.01 -23.02
C TRP A 718 -0.87 12.73 -23.02
N TYR A 719 -1.61 13.41 -23.89
CA TYR A 719 -3.05 13.24 -23.99
C TYR A 719 -3.55 13.35 -25.43
N ALA A 720 -4.69 12.69 -25.66
CA ALA A 720 -5.55 12.88 -26.82
C ALA A 720 -7.00 12.94 -26.33
N LEU A 721 -7.68 14.04 -26.61
CA LEU A 721 -9.07 14.30 -26.25
C LEU A 721 -9.88 14.35 -27.54
N TYR A 722 -10.90 13.52 -27.66
CA TYR A 722 -11.78 13.47 -28.81
C TYR A 722 -13.24 13.70 -28.41
N THR A 723 -13.93 14.51 -29.21
CA THR A 723 -15.38 14.70 -29.14
C THR A 723 -15.99 14.42 -30.51
N ALA A 724 -17.06 13.62 -30.57
CA ALA A 724 -17.68 13.25 -31.84
C ALA A 724 -18.53 14.39 -32.46
N THR A 725 -19.14 15.25 -31.65
CA THR A 725 -20.04 16.32 -32.11
C THR A 725 -19.81 17.67 -31.39
N PRO A 726 -19.22 18.69 -32.05
CA PRO A 726 -18.53 18.61 -33.35
C PRO A 726 -17.26 17.73 -33.26
N CYS A 727 -16.91 17.06 -34.36
CA CYS A 727 -15.72 16.22 -34.45
C CYS A 727 -14.47 17.07 -34.18
N ASN A 728 -13.85 16.89 -33.01
CA ASN A 728 -12.67 17.61 -32.59
C ASN A 728 -11.71 16.64 -31.91
N LEU A 729 -10.44 16.67 -32.29
CA LEU A 729 -9.37 15.86 -31.71
C LEU A 729 -8.25 16.81 -31.27
N GLU A 730 -8.12 16.99 -29.96
CA GLU A 730 -7.05 17.78 -29.35
C GLU A 730 -5.98 16.85 -28.80
N THR A 731 -4.71 17.09 -29.14
CA THR A 731 -3.60 16.29 -28.63
C THR A 731 -2.33 17.12 -28.51
N ASN A 732 -1.49 16.78 -27.55
CA ASN A 732 -0.14 17.33 -27.41
C ASN A 732 0.95 16.36 -27.93
N VAL A 733 0.57 15.29 -28.64
CA VAL A 733 1.50 14.32 -29.25
C VAL A 733 1.97 14.82 -30.62
N ASN A 734 3.29 15.02 -30.80
CA ASN A 734 3.86 15.51 -32.06
C ASN A 734 4.14 14.38 -33.07
N LEU A 735 3.18 14.08 -33.95
CA LEU A 735 3.23 12.97 -34.92
C LEU A 735 4.44 13.01 -35.89
N SER A 736 5.01 14.18 -36.21
CA SER A 736 6.13 14.28 -37.17
C SER A 736 7.48 13.83 -36.59
N ALA A 737 7.65 13.90 -35.27
CA ALA A 737 8.85 13.39 -34.58
C ALA A 737 8.83 11.87 -34.39
N PHE A 738 7.64 11.23 -34.45
CA PHE A 738 7.51 9.78 -34.24
C PHE A 738 7.69 8.95 -35.52
N MET A 739 7.60 9.56 -36.71
CA MET A 739 7.73 8.84 -38.00
C MET A 739 9.16 8.78 -38.56
N SER A 740 10.14 9.47 -37.96
CA SER A 740 11.55 9.41 -38.39
C SER A 740 12.34 8.34 -37.63
N LYS A 741 12.43 7.12 -38.17
CA LYS A 741 13.38 6.07 -37.72
C LYS A 741 14.78 6.31 -38.35
N GLY A 742 15.85 6.13 -37.55
CA GLY A 742 17.23 6.60 -37.77
C GLY A 742 18.03 6.01 -38.95
N THR A 743 19.15 6.68 -39.30
CA THR A 743 19.88 6.49 -40.56
C THR A 743 21.20 5.69 -40.43
N LEU A 744 21.77 5.54 -39.23
CA LEU A 744 23.05 4.83 -39.02
C LEU A 744 22.93 3.29 -39.05
N THR A 745 21.74 2.73 -38.95
CA THR A 745 21.52 1.27 -38.96
C THR A 745 21.27 0.68 -40.35
N HIS A 746 21.27 1.52 -41.40
CA HIS A 746 20.72 1.16 -42.71
C HIS A 746 21.71 0.51 -43.69
N PHE A 747 22.98 0.35 -43.32
CA PHE A 747 23.94 -0.43 -44.10
C PHE A 747 24.88 -1.11 -43.13
N GLU A 748 24.77 -2.43 -42.96
CA GLU A 748 25.91 -3.34 -42.79
C GLU A 748 25.43 -4.78 -42.60
N ASP A 749 26.19 -5.70 -43.19
CA ASP A 749 26.07 -7.16 -43.11
C ASP A 749 25.96 -7.63 -41.64
N THR A 750 25.18 -8.67 -41.35
CA THR A 750 24.93 -9.12 -39.96
C THR A 750 26.24 -9.48 -39.23
N GLN A 751 27.20 -10.07 -39.95
CA GLN A 751 28.55 -10.35 -39.43
C GLN A 751 29.35 -9.09 -39.10
N ARG A 752 29.15 -8.01 -39.87
CA ARG A 752 29.85 -6.73 -39.65
C ARG A 752 29.24 -5.97 -38.47
N PHE A 753 27.91 -6.00 -38.32
CA PHE A 753 27.22 -5.44 -37.16
C PHE A 753 27.66 -6.08 -35.82
N GLU A 754 27.72 -7.41 -35.77
CA GLU A 754 28.12 -8.16 -34.57
C GLU A 754 29.61 -7.98 -34.25
N SER A 755 30.47 -7.83 -35.27
CA SER A 755 31.89 -7.54 -35.04
C SER A 755 32.14 -6.12 -34.49
N VAL A 756 31.31 -5.14 -34.84
CA VAL A 756 31.41 -3.74 -34.40
C VAL A 756 30.79 -3.50 -33.02
N PHE A 757 29.60 -4.06 -32.75
CA PHE A 757 28.86 -3.83 -31.50
C PHE A 757 28.94 -5.01 -30.52
N LYS A 758 29.66 -6.10 -30.84
CA LYS A 758 29.83 -7.27 -29.97
C LYS A 758 28.53 -7.84 -29.39
N MET A 759 27.41 -7.60 -30.06
CA MET A 759 26.06 -8.02 -29.64
C MET A 759 25.17 -8.22 -30.88
N THR A 760 24.14 -9.04 -30.74
CA THR A 760 23.18 -9.29 -31.83
C THR A 760 22.28 -8.08 -32.08
N ARG A 761 21.67 -8.02 -33.26
CA ARG A 761 20.67 -6.97 -33.59
C ARG A 761 19.43 -7.04 -32.69
N LYS A 762 19.08 -8.22 -32.17
CA LYS A 762 18.01 -8.44 -31.18
C LYS A 762 18.37 -7.74 -29.86
N THR A 763 19.59 -7.96 -29.36
CA THR A 763 20.14 -7.31 -28.15
C THR A 763 20.21 -5.79 -28.31
N PHE A 764 20.68 -5.30 -29.47
CA PHE A 764 20.74 -3.87 -29.75
C PHE A 764 19.34 -3.21 -29.75
N SER A 765 18.35 -3.87 -30.34
CA SER A 765 16.97 -3.36 -30.38
C SER A 765 16.34 -3.32 -28.98
N TYR A 766 16.66 -4.30 -28.14
CA TYR A 766 16.27 -4.31 -26.72
C TYR A 766 16.94 -3.17 -25.94
N ILE A 767 18.23 -2.92 -26.16
CA ILE A 767 18.92 -1.78 -25.53
C ILE A 767 18.26 -0.46 -25.97
N CYS A 768 17.91 -0.31 -27.24
CA CYS A 768 17.20 0.88 -27.73
C CYS A 768 15.84 1.08 -27.05
N SER A 769 15.05 0.02 -26.83
CA SER A 769 13.77 0.12 -26.13
C SER A 769 13.96 0.40 -24.63
N LEU A 770 14.97 -0.20 -24.02
CA LEU A 770 15.34 -0.02 -22.61
C LEU A 770 15.70 1.43 -22.29
N VAL A 771 16.48 2.10 -23.16
CA VAL A 771 16.96 3.47 -22.95
C VAL A 771 16.04 4.55 -23.53
N TYR A 772 14.79 4.21 -23.90
CA TYR A 772 13.81 5.18 -24.40
C TYR A 772 13.24 6.07 -23.27
N VAL A 773 14.05 7.03 -22.79
CA VAL A 773 13.78 7.87 -21.60
C VAL A 773 13.90 9.39 -21.87
N PRO A 774 13.30 10.27 -21.03
CA PRO A 774 13.29 11.72 -21.26
C PRO A 774 14.69 12.37 -21.35
N SER A 775 15.68 11.91 -20.58
CA SER A 775 17.06 12.44 -20.60
C SER A 775 17.74 12.27 -21.97
N LEU A 776 17.51 11.14 -22.65
CA LEU A 776 17.93 10.95 -24.04
C LEU A 776 17.05 11.74 -25.01
N LYS A 777 15.77 12.05 -24.70
CA LYS A 777 14.85 12.82 -25.57
C LYS A 777 15.12 14.34 -25.61
N ASP A 778 15.64 14.93 -24.54
CA ASP A 778 16.03 16.35 -24.53
C ASP A 778 17.17 16.67 -25.51
N MET A 779 17.84 15.61 -26.01
CA MET A 779 18.87 15.67 -27.05
C MET A 779 18.31 15.68 -28.49
N ASN A 780 16.99 15.81 -28.68
CA ASN A 780 16.38 15.85 -30.01
C ASN A 780 16.71 17.14 -30.80
N SER A 781 17.42 18.11 -30.23
CA SER A 781 17.93 19.30 -30.92
C SER A 781 19.31 19.12 -31.57
N TYR A 782 19.99 18.01 -31.32
CA TYR A 782 21.34 17.76 -31.83
C TYR A 782 21.28 17.13 -33.23
N THR A 783 22.18 17.59 -34.09
CA THR A 783 22.24 17.17 -35.50
C THR A 783 23.62 16.62 -35.85
N PHE A 784 23.68 15.76 -36.87
CA PHE A 784 24.91 15.45 -37.61
C PHE A 784 25.51 16.75 -38.18
N ASP A 785 26.80 16.73 -38.54
CA ASP A 785 27.47 17.85 -39.20
C ASP A 785 26.79 18.24 -40.54
N ASP A 786 25.98 17.35 -41.12
CA ASP A 786 25.16 17.57 -42.32
C ASP A 786 23.74 18.10 -42.05
N GLY A 787 23.38 18.36 -40.80
CA GLY A 787 22.10 18.95 -40.39
C GLY A 787 20.95 17.95 -40.16
N ARG A 788 21.16 16.63 -40.31
CA ARG A 788 20.16 15.61 -39.97
C ARG A 788 20.01 15.45 -38.46
N LEU A 789 18.78 15.20 -37.98
CA LEU A 789 18.50 14.97 -36.56
C LEU A 789 19.01 13.58 -36.11
N LEU A 790 19.56 13.50 -34.90
CA LEU A 790 19.93 12.22 -34.31
C LEU A 790 18.68 11.45 -33.84
N ALA A 791 18.39 10.31 -34.46
CA ALA A 791 17.39 9.38 -33.95
C ALA A 791 17.87 8.69 -32.66
N LEU A 792 16.99 7.95 -31.98
CA LEU A 792 17.35 7.22 -30.76
C LEU A 792 18.40 6.14 -31.07
N GLU A 793 18.18 5.39 -32.12
CA GLU A 793 19.05 4.30 -32.57
C GLU A 793 20.44 4.82 -32.95
N ASP A 794 20.49 6.03 -33.54
CA ASP A 794 21.74 6.71 -33.87
C ASP A 794 22.54 7.09 -32.61
N ARG A 795 21.85 7.57 -31.56
CA ARG A 795 22.46 7.92 -30.26
C ARG A 795 23.00 6.69 -29.53
N VAL A 796 22.23 5.60 -29.53
CA VAL A 796 22.63 4.33 -28.92
C VAL A 796 23.83 3.73 -29.64
N ALA A 797 23.85 3.76 -30.97
CA ALA A 797 24.99 3.29 -31.75
C ALA A 797 26.27 4.10 -31.46
N ILE A 798 26.18 5.43 -31.35
CA ILE A 798 27.31 6.30 -31.04
C ILE A 798 27.85 6.01 -29.63
N ALA A 799 26.97 5.91 -28.63
CA ALA A 799 27.37 5.62 -27.26
C ALA A 799 28.02 4.24 -27.12
N LEU A 800 27.46 3.20 -27.74
CA LEU A 800 28.06 1.85 -27.73
C LEU A 800 29.40 1.82 -28.47
N LYS A 801 29.54 2.53 -29.60
CA LYS A 801 30.81 2.66 -30.31
C LYS A 801 31.88 3.33 -29.43
N ARG A 802 31.49 4.30 -28.60
CA ARG A 802 32.38 4.93 -27.62
C ARG A 802 32.79 3.98 -26.50
N LEU A 803 31.84 3.22 -25.95
CA LEU A 803 32.12 2.29 -24.85
C LEU A 803 32.99 1.09 -25.26
N HIS A 804 32.90 0.63 -26.52
CA HIS A 804 33.73 -0.46 -27.07
C HIS A 804 35.12 -0.01 -27.56
N SER A 805 35.38 1.29 -27.69
CA SER A 805 36.60 1.81 -28.30
C SER A 805 37.52 2.48 -27.29
N SER A 806 38.83 2.22 -27.43
CA SER A 806 39.89 2.93 -26.72
C SER A 806 40.39 4.17 -27.49
N GLU A 807 39.79 4.50 -28.64
CA GLU A 807 40.17 5.66 -29.45
C GLU A 807 39.79 6.98 -28.76
N PRO A 808 40.50 8.09 -29.06
CA PRO A 808 40.11 9.43 -28.62
C PRO A 808 38.71 9.80 -29.12
N THR A 809 37.94 10.56 -28.31
CA THR A 809 36.58 10.99 -28.65
C THR A 809 36.54 11.82 -29.95
N GLU A 810 37.60 12.59 -30.24
CA GLU A 810 37.77 13.35 -31.50
C GLU A 810 37.77 12.44 -32.75
N THR A 811 38.47 11.30 -32.69
CA THR A 811 38.52 10.31 -33.77
C THR A 811 37.15 9.66 -33.99
N ILE A 812 36.45 9.35 -32.90
CA ILE A 812 35.10 8.78 -32.94
C ILE A 812 34.11 9.78 -33.54
N GLY A 813 34.14 11.04 -33.10
CA GLY A 813 33.34 12.14 -33.65
C GLY A 813 33.55 12.34 -35.15
N SER A 814 34.81 12.38 -35.58
CA SER A 814 35.18 12.46 -37.01
C SER A 814 34.66 11.28 -37.83
N SER A 815 34.64 10.06 -37.26
CA SER A 815 34.16 8.85 -37.94
C SER A 815 32.64 8.77 -38.10
N VAL A 816 31.87 9.53 -37.31
CA VAL A 816 30.40 9.54 -37.34
C VAL A 816 29.82 10.88 -37.80
N GLY A 817 30.68 11.85 -38.17
CA GLY A 817 30.27 13.19 -38.61
C GLY A 817 29.65 14.03 -37.48
N MET A 818 30.29 14.04 -36.31
CA MET A 818 29.86 14.76 -35.11
C MET A 818 31.01 15.46 -34.39
N LYS A 819 30.70 16.56 -33.70
CA LYS A 819 31.60 17.20 -32.75
C LYS A 819 31.86 16.33 -31.53
N GLU A 820 33.09 16.39 -31.01
CA GLU A 820 33.54 15.68 -29.80
C GLU A 820 32.60 15.89 -28.60
N SER A 821 32.20 17.14 -28.36
CA SER A 821 31.28 17.50 -27.27
C SER A 821 29.93 16.78 -27.34
N THR A 822 29.43 16.50 -28.54
CA THR A 822 28.16 15.80 -28.75
C THR A 822 28.31 14.31 -28.47
N VAL A 823 29.44 13.69 -28.86
CA VAL A 823 29.72 12.28 -28.60
C VAL A 823 29.84 12.03 -27.09
N LEU A 824 30.50 12.91 -26.35
CA LEU A 824 30.59 12.83 -24.88
C LEU A 824 29.19 12.92 -24.25
N LEU A 825 28.44 13.98 -24.55
CA LEU A 825 27.13 14.23 -23.97
C LEU A 825 26.12 13.09 -24.23
N VAL A 826 26.14 12.51 -25.46
CA VAL A 826 25.33 11.35 -25.84
C VAL A 826 25.74 10.10 -25.06
N THR A 827 27.04 9.88 -24.87
CA THR A 827 27.56 8.73 -24.12
C THR A 827 27.21 8.82 -22.63
N GLU A 828 27.33 10.01 -22.03
CA GLU A 828 26.95 10.27 -20.63
C GLU A 828 25.45 10.05 -20.42
N SER A 829 24.62 10.64 -21.28
CA SER A 829 23.15 10.49 -21.21
C SER A 829 22.71 9.05 -21.41
N PHE A 830 23.41 8.31 -22.27
CA PHE A 830 23.19 6.88 -22.46
C PHE A 830 23.58 6.06 -21.23
N ALA A 831 24.75 6.32 -20.63
CA ALA A 831 25.20 5.65 -19.41
C ALA A 831 24.21 5.85 -18.25
N VAL A 832 23.74 7.09 -18.03
CA VAL A 832 22.70 7.42 -17.04
C VAL A 832 21.41 6.64 -17.31
N ALA A 833 20.97 6.60 -18.57
CA ALA A 833 19.74 5.91 -18.95
C ALA A 833 19.83 4.39 -18.74
N VAL A 834 20.95 3.77 -19.12
CA VAL A 834 21.22 2.35 -18.87
C VAL A 834 21.29 2.10 -17.36
N TRP A 835 22.00 2.94 -16.60
CA TRP A 835 22.12 2.79 -15.15
C TRP A 835 20.77 2.81 -14.44
N GLN A 836 19.90 3.76 -14.79
CA GLN A 836 18.56 3.87 -14.19
C GLN A 836 17.63 2.71 -14.57
N ARG A 837 17.71 2.20 -15.80
CA ARG A 837 16.72 1.26 -16.33
C ARG A 837 17.15 -0.20 -16.29
N ALA A 838 18.44 -0.48 -16.37
CA ALA A 838 19.00 -1.84 -16.34
C ALA A 838 19.36 -2.33 -14.93
N ARG A 839 19.03 -1.58 -13.88
CA ARG A 839 19.34 -1.94 -12.47
C ARG A 839 18.82 -3.34 -12.08
N ARG A 840 17.77 -3.84 -12.75
CA ARG A 840 17.21 -5.19 -12.51
C ARG A 840 18.04 -6.34 -13.10
N ASN A 841 18.89 -6.06 -14.07
CA ASN A 841 19.85 -7.04 -14.60
C ASN A 841 21.00 -7.28 -13.60
N LEU A 842 21.04 -6.53 -12.48
CA LEU A 842 21.99 -6.72 -11.38
C LEU A 842 21.24 -6.88 -10.07
N ARG A 843 20.69 -8.08 -9.85
CA ARG A 843 19.94 -8.46 -8.65
C ARG A 843 20.63 -9.61 -7.93
N TRP A 844 20.59 -9.55 -6.60
CA TRP A 844 20.88 -10.71 -5.77
C TRP A 844 19.77 -11.75 -5.92
N THR A 845 20.16 -13.01 -5.99
CA THR A 845 19.35 -14.15 -6.43
C THR A 845 18.27 -14.56 -5.42
N GLU A 846 17.07 -14.94 -5.88
CA GLU A 846 16.02 -15.55 -5.05
C GLU A 846 16.37 -17.02 -4.69
N SER A 847 15.76 -17.59 -3.65
CA SER A 847 16.12 -18.92 -3.11
C SER A 847 16.11 -20.04 -4.15
N SER A 848 15.16 -20.03 -5.09
CA SER A 848 15.03 -21.06 -6.13
C SER A 848 16.10 -21.01 -7.25
N GLU A 849 16.62 -19.83 -7.57
CA GLU A 849 17.74 -19.66 -8.50
C GLU A 849 19.09 -19.90 -7.78
N MET A 850 19.16 -19.58 -6.49
CA MET A 850 20.35 -19.80 -5.66
C MET A 850 20.71 -21.30 -5.57
N ASP A 851 19.71 -22.18 -5.49
CA ASP A 851 19.92 -23.64 -5.52
C ASP A 851 20.57 -24.13 -6.81
N LYS A 852 20.25 -23.49 -7.96
CA LYS A 852 20.88 -23.81 -9.24
C LYS A 852 22.36 -23.41 -9.23
N PHE A 853 22.69 -22.23 -8.71
CA PHE A 853 24.07 -21.77 -8.61
C PHE A 853 24.91 -22.62 -7.66
N LYS A 854 24.36 -22.98 -6.50
CA LYS A 854 24.99 -23.93 -5.57
C LYS A 854 25.27 -25.26 -6.26
N SER A 855 24.32 -25.78 -7.04
CA SER A 855 24.53 -27.01 -7.82
C SER A 855 25.60 -26.86 -8.91
N MET A 856 25.73 -25.69 -9.54
CA MET A 856 26.76 -25.43 -10.55
C MET A 856 28.15 -25.29 -9.93
N PHE A 857 28.29 -24.56 -8.81
CA PHE A 857 29.56 -24.48 -8.07
C PHE A 857 29.98 -25.84 -7.55
N ASP A 858 29.03 -26.66 -7.10
CA ASP A 858 29.28 -28.03 -6.71
C ASP A 858 29.76 -28.89 -7.91
N LYS A 859 29.05 -28.88 -9.04
CA LYS A 859 29.44 -29.67 -10.22
C LYS A 859 30.75 -29.23 -10.87
N ILE A 860 30.98 -27.91 -11.00
CA ILE A 860 32.10 -27.34 -11.77
C ILE A 860 33.36 -27.22 -10.91
N HIS A 861 33.19 -26.85 -9.64
CA HIS A 861 34.29 -26.52 -8.74
C HIS A 861 34.36 -27.41 -7.49
N ASN A 862 33.41 -28.34 -7.31
CA ASN A 862 33.30 -29.22 -6.14
C ASN A 862 33.20 -28.43 -4.82
N MET A 863 32.52 -27.28 -4.89
CA MET A 863 32.30 -26.34 -3.79
C MET A 863 30.83 -26.37 -3.40
N HIS A 864 30.48 -27.25 -2.46
CA HIS A 864 29.12 -27.42 -1.98
C HIS A 864 28.65 -26.17 -1.22
N ASN A 865 27.38 -25.78 -1.39
CA ASN A 865 26.75 -24.63 -0.73
C ASN A 865 27.41 -23.25 -1.00
N CYS A 866 28.26 -23.16 -2.03
CA CYS A 866 28.88 -21.92 -2.48
C CYS A 866 27.92 -21.14 -3.40
N CYS A 867 27.71 -19.86 -3.11
CA CYS A 867 26.72 -19.00 -3.77
C CYS A 867 27.32 -18.00 -4.76
N GLY A 868 28.65 -17.85 -4.80
CA GLY A 868 29.29 -16.84 -5.63
C GLY A 868 30.75 -16.58 -5.27
N VAL A 869 31.41 -15.82 -6.14
CA VAL A 869 32.79 -15.35 -5.93
C VAL A 869 32.80 -13.83 -5.80
N ILE A 870 33.42 -13.32 -4.74
CA ILE A 870 33.65 -11.89 -4.57
C ILE A 870 35.09 -11.53 -4.97
N CYS A 871 35.24 -10.47 -5.75
CA CYS A 871 36.55 -9.94 -6.15
C CYS A 871 36.55 -8.41 -6.16
N THR A 872 37.74 -7.82 -6.22
CA THR A 872 37.88 -6.38 -6.48
C THR A 872 38.70 -6.13 -7.74
N THR A 873 38.40 -5.05 -8.44
CA THR A 873 39.16 -4.61 -9.61
C THR A 873 39.42 -3.11 -9.55
N HIS A 874 40.62 -2.69 -9.96
CA HIS A 874 40.95 -1.28 -10.14
C HIS A 874 40.58 -0.85 -11.55
N ILE A 875 39.90 0.29 -11.65
CA ILE A 875 39.60 0.97 -12.91
C ILE A 875 40.40 2.28 -12.93
N PRO A 876 41.40 2.42 -13.84
CA PRO A 876 42.26 3.60 -13.90
C PRO A 876 41.52 4.81 -14.50
N PHE A 877 41.83 6.03 -14.06
CA PHE A 877 41.38 7.26 -14.71
C PHE A 877 42.53 8.28 -14.87
N GLY A 878 42.46 9.12 -15.91
CA GLY A 878 43.59 9.93 -16.39
C GLY A 878 44.04 11.05 -15.42
N PRO A 879 45.24 11.63 -15.63
CA PRO A 879 45.84 12.58 -14.71
C PRO A 879 45.20 13.99 -14.81
N ASN A 880 44.53 14.45 -13.75
CA ASN A 880 44.57 15.85 -13.28
C ASN A 880 43.68 16.06 -12.05
N TRP A 881 44.32 16.31 -10.90
CA TRP A 881 44.23 17.50 -10.02
C TRP A 881 45.12 17.20 -8.81
N ASP A 882 46.28 17.85 -8.73
CA ASP A 882 47.24 17.81 -7.61
C ASP A 882 47.63 16.43 -7.04
N ARG A 883 48.53 15.71 -7.74
CA ARG A 883 49.69 14.92 -7.23
C ARG A 883 50.06 13.79 -8.19
N GLU A 884 51.33 13.39 -8.17
CA GLU A 884 51.98 12.35 -9.00
C GLU A 884 51.47 10.90 -8.78
N LYS A 885 50.17 10.66 -8.63
CA LYS A 885 49.62 9.29 -8.50
C LYS A 885 48.53 9.04 -9.53
N ASN A 886 48.64 7.90 -10.23
CA ASN A 886 47.55 7.31 -11.00
C ASN A 886 46.43 6.94 -10.02
N ASP A 887 45.40 7.78 -9.93
CA ASP A 887 44.23 7.47 -9.13
C ASP A 887 43.37 6.43 -9.87
N SER A 888 42.85 5.46 -9.12
CA SER A 888 41.99 4.40 -9.63
C SER A 888 40.80 4.22 -8.69
N ILE A 889 39.64 3.88 -9.25
CA ILE A 889 38.46 3.51 -8.47
C ILE A 889 38.55 2.01 -8.18
N LEU A 890 38.46 1.66 -6.90
CA LEU A 890 38.33 0.27 -6.46
C LEU A 890 36.86 -0.13 -6.54
N VAL A 891 36.57 -1.15 -7.35
CA VAL A 891 35.21 -1.70 -7.52
C VAL A 891 35.18 -3.12 -6.97
N GLN A 892 34.23 -3.39 -6.07
CA GLN A 892 33.91 -4.71 -5.55
C GLN A 892 32.78 -5.33 -6.37
N LEU A 893 32.94 -6.59 -6.75
CA LEU A 893 32.00 -7.33 -7.59
C LEU A 893 31.73 -8.71 -6.98
N VAL A 894 30.46 -9.14 -7.01
CA VAL A 894 30.09 -10.55 -6.78
C VAL A 894 29.64 -11.16 -8.10
N ILE A 895 30.21 -12.31 -8.42
CA ILE A 895 30.09 -12.99 -9.72
C ILE A 895 29.55 -14.40 -9.51
N ASP A 896 28.62 -14.80 -10.38
CA ASP A 896 28.03 -16.14 -10.38
C ASP A 896 28.81 -17.12 -11.30
N PRO A 897 28.46 -18.43 -11.34
CA PRO A 897 29.13 -19.42 -12.18
C PRO A 897 29.08 -19.12 -13.69
N GLU A 898 28.10 -18.32 -14.11
CA GLU A 898 27.83 -17.99 -15.52
C GLU A 898 28.47 -16.65 -15.93
N MET A 899 29.34 -16.10 -15.07
CA MET A 899 30.05 -14.83 -15.29
C MET A 899 29.16 -13.57 -15.28
N ARG A 900 27.96 -13.64 -14.68
CA ARG A 900 27.08 -12.48 -14.47
C ARG A 900 27.44 -11.76 -13.17
N PHE A 901 27.35 -10.44 -13.19
CA PHE A 901 27.56 -9.60 -12.01
C PHE A 901 26.27 -9.50 -11.18
N ARG A 902 26.33 -9.93 -9.92
CA ARG A 902 25.16 -10.00 -9.01
C ARG A 902 25.11 -8.88 -7.98
N ASN A 903 26.28 -8.36 -7.60
CA ASN A 903 26.40 -7.21 -6.72
C ASN A 903 27.61 -6.38 -7.14
N ILE A 904 27.49 -5.05 -7.10
CA ILE A 904 28.56 -4.10 -7.42
C ILE A 904 28.56 -3.02 -6.36
N TRP A 905 29.74 -2.72 -5.84
CA TRP A 905 29.98 -1.64 -4.89
C TRP A 905 31.29 -0.92 -5.21
N TRP A 906 31.40 0.37 -4.89
CA TRP A 906 32.62 1.17 -5.10
C TRP A 906 32.85 2.09 -3.90
N GLY A 907 34.10 2.52 -3.70
CA GLY A 907 34.49 3.43 -2.62
C GLY A 907 35.04 4.78 -3.13
N PRO A 908 35.04 5.85 -2.30
CA PRO A 908 35.67 7.12 -2.62
C PRO A 908 37.17 6.99 -2.93
N ILE A 909 37.65 7.84 -3.83
CA ILE A 909 39.00 7.78 -4.41
C ILE A 909 40.07 8.06 -3.34
N SER A 910 41.05 7.16 -3.27
CA SER A 910 42.30 7.22 -2.49
C SER A 910 42.23 7.00 -0.96
N SER A 911 41.94 5.76 -0.53
CA SER A 911 42.62 5.09 0.62
C SER A 911 42.01 3.73 1.00
N MET A 912 40.98 3.23 0.30
CA MET A 912 40.29 2.00 0.71
C MET A 912 41.06 0.73 0.32
N ASN A 913 41.21 -0.17 1.28
CA ASN A 913 41.61 -1.57 1.04
C ASN A 913 40.37 -2.46 0.90
N GLN A 914 40.55 -3.73 0.48
CA GLN A 914 39.45 -4.69 0.26
C GLN A 914 38.55 -4.89 1.50
N SER A 915 39.10 -4.79 2.71
CA SER A 915 38.34 -4.85 3.95
C SER A 915 37.45 -3.60 4.16
N SER A 916 37.97 -2.41 3.89
CA SER A 916 37.22 -1.15 4.05
C SER A 916 36.03 -1.08 3.08
N ILE A 917 36.25 -1.43 1.81
CA ILE A 917 35.17 -1.44 0.81
C ILE A 917 34.10 -2.50 1.12
N LEU A 918 34.46 -3.64 1.73
CA LEU A 918 33.50 -4.64 2.16
C LEU A 918 32.63 -4.13 3.31
N HIS A 919 33.20 -3.57 4.36
CA HIS A 919 32.40 -3.10 5.52
C HIS A 919 31.41 -2.00 5.16
N GLU A 920 31.72 -1.18 4.16
CA GLU A 920 30.79 -0.17 3.64
C GLU A 920 29.80 -0.73 2.60
N SER A 921 30.05 -1.94 2.08
CA SER A 921 29.23 -2.55 1.03
C SER A 921 27.82 -2.91 1.49
N TYR A 922 26.88 -2.81 0.56
CA TYR A 922 25.52 -3.30 0.78
C TYR A 922 25.46 -4.80 1.05
N LEU A 923 26.34 -5.58 0.40
CA LEU A 923 26.49 -7.02 0.61
C LEU A 923 26.76 -7.33 2.09
N PHE A 924 27.75 -6.67 2.70
CA PHE A 924 28.11 -6.89 4.10
C PHE A 924 26.94 -6.59 5.04
N LYS A 925 26.27 -5.44 4.87
CA LYS A 925 25.09 -5.08 5.67
C LYS A 925 23.98 -6.13 5.57
N LYS A 926 23.65 -6.59 4.36
CA LYS A 926 22.58 -7.59 4.15
C LYS A 926 22.90 -8.97 4.68
N CYS A 927 24.17 -9.39 4.63
CA CYS A 927 24.59 -10.65 5.22
C CYS A 927 24.58 -10.58 6.76
N GLU A 928 25.02 -9.48 7.37
CA GLU A 928 25.01 -9.30 8.84
C GLU A 928 23.59 -9.17 9.42
N GLU A 929 22.65 -8.59 8.66
CA GLU A 929 21.22 -8.56 8.99
C GLU A 929 20.54 -9.94 8.86
N GLY A 930 21.25 -10.96 8.35
CA GLY A 930 20.69 -12.28 8.06
C GLY A 930 19.71 -12.29 6.88
N GLY A 931 19.76 -11.25 6.02
CA GLY A 931 18.90 -11.10 4.86
C GLY A 931 19.38 -11.85 3.62
N TRP A 932 20.70 -12.02 3.45
CA TRP A 932 21.33 -12.78 2.36
C TRP A 932 22.20 -13.92 2.92
N LEU A 933 22.39 -14.99 2.13
CA LEU A 933 23.15 -16.20 2.51
C LEU A 933 22.58 -16.92 3.75
N ASN A 934 21.26 -16.87 3.93
CA ASN A 934 20.52 -17.48 5.04
C ASN A 934 19.77 -18.77 4.65
N GLY A 935 20.06 -19.35 3.48
CA GLY A 935 19.36 -20.50 2.95
C GLY A 935 19.82 -21.85 3.52
N SER A 936 19.77 -22.89 2.70
CA SER A 936 19.98 -24.28 3.13
C SER A 936 21.34 -24.49 3.79
N LYS A 937 21.37 -25.23 4.90
CA LYS A 937 22.62 -25.62 5.57
C LYS A 937 23.11 -26.98 5.09
N LEU A 938 24.40 -27.07 4.78
CA LEU A 938 25.08 -28.30 4.42
C LEU A 938 25.48 -29.08 5.67
N LYS A 939 25.03 -30.33 5.79
CA LYS A 939 25.47 -31.24 6.85
C LYS A 939 26.86 -31.77 6.52
N VAL A 940 27.84 -31.39 7.33
CA VAL A 940 29.27 -31.67 7.10
C VAL A 940 29.84 -32.71 8.07
N GLY A 941 29.08 -33.14 9.09
CA GLY A 941 29.50 -34.14 10.08
C GLY A 941 28.40 -35.13 10.50
N LEU A 942 28.80 -36.30 11.01
CA LEU A 942 27.90 -37.33 11.57
C LEU A 942 27.31 -36.93 12.94
N ASP A 943 27.86 -35.90 13.56
CA ASP A 943 27.46 -35.31 14.85
C ASP A 943 26.34 -34.26 14.71
N GLY A 944 25.90 -33.97 13.48
CA GLY A 944 24.88 -32.96 13.19
C GLY A 944 25.45 -31.56 12.90
N SER A 945 26.77 -31.42 12.74
CA SER A 945 27.41 -30.15 12.38
C SER A 945 26.98 -29.67 10.98
N GLU A 946 26.63 -28.39 10.88
CA GLU A 946 26.05 -27.76 9.69
C GLU A 946 26.81 -26.49 9.30
N VAL A 947 26.99 -26.28 7.99
CA VAL A 947 27.60 -25.07 7.42
C VAL A 947 26.60 -24.36 6.52
N GLY A 948 26.38 -23.06 6.77
CA GLY A 948 25.47 -22.23 5.99
C GLY A 948 25.94 -21.94 4.58
N GLU A 949 25.17 -21.14 3.85
CA GLU A 949 25.55 -20.64 2.53
C GLU A 949 26.74 -19.68 2.65
N TYR A 950 27.65 -19.71 1.69
CA TYR A 950 28.83 -18.84 1.70
C TYR A 950 29.25 -18.41 0.31
N ILE A 951 30.00 -17.31 0.25
CA ILE A 951 30.74 -16.87 -0.93
C ILE A 951 32.25 -16.99 -0.66
N ILE A 952 33.05 -17.02 -1.72
CA ILE A 952 34.51 -17.08 -1.60
C ILE A 952 35.16 -15.79 -2.05
N GLY A 953 36.13 -15.32 -1.27
CA GLY A 953 36.96 -14.15 -1.58
C GLY A 953 38.44 -14.49 -1.59
N ASP A 954 39.26 -13.62 -2.18
CA ASP A 954 40.71 -13.73 -2.13
C ASP A 954 41.28 -13.52 -0.71
N ALA A 955 42.60 -13.62 -0.59
CA ALA A 955 43.32 -13.53 0.66
C ALA A 955 43.27 -12.15 1.36
N GLY A 956 42.85 -11.08 0.66
CA GLY A 956 42.78 -9.74 1.24
C GLY A 956 41.42 -9.35 1.81
N TYR A 957 40.42 -10.24 1.72
CA TYR A 957 39.16 -10.13 2.47
C TYR A 957 39.27 -10.70 3.90
N PRO A 958 38.48 -10.19 4.87
CA PRO A 958 38.36 -10.82 6.17
C PRO A 958 37.63 -12.17 6.06
N LEU A 959 38.00 -13.11 6.93
CA LEU A 959 37.31 -14.40 7.06
C LEU A 959 36.04 -14.20 7.91
N LEU A 960 34.86 -14.45 7.32
CA LEU A 960 33.54 -14.32 7.99
C LEU A 960 32.73 -15.62 7.82
N PRO A 961 31.68 -15.86 8.63
CA PRO A 961 30.88 -17.09 8.55
C PRO A 961 30.27 -17.33 7.16
N TRP A 962 30.02 -16.26 6.41
CA TRP A 962 29.45 -16.28 5.06
C TRP A 962 30.45 -15.88 3.96
N LEU A 963 31.71 -15.54 4.31
CA LEU A 963 32.78 -15.16 3.37
C LEU A 963 34.07 -15.93 3.69
N LEU A 964 34.38 -16.93 2.85
CA LEU A 964 35.52 -17.82 3.07
C LEU A 964 36.73 -17.42 2.22
N THR A 965 37.90 -17.33 2.87
CA THR A 965 39.18 -16.97 2.26
C THR A 965 40.19 -18.13 2.36
N PRO A 966 41.19 -18.21 1.46
CA PRO A 966 42.12 -19.33 1.43
C PRO A 966 43.01 -19.37 2.68
N TYR A 967 43.54 -20.54 3.01
CA TYR A 967 44.56 -20.67 4.05
C TYR A 967 45.88 -20.05 3.58
N GLN A 968 46.56 -19.32 4.48
CA GLN A 968 47.82 -18.60 4.20
C GLN A 968 49.04 -19.23 4.88
N GLU A 969 48.89 -20.36 5.58
CA GLU A 969 49.99 -21.08 6.23
C GLU A 969 50.90 -21.75 5.17
N GLU A 970 52.22 -21.77 5.38
CA GLU A 970 53.17 -22.38 4.44
C GLU A 970 53.10 -23.92 4.43
N ASP A 971 52.84 -24.54 5.59
CA ASP A 971 52.70 -26.00 5.76
C ASP A 971 51.22 -26.39 5.94
N LEU A 972 50.49 -26.55 4.83
CA LEU A 972 49.08 -26.92 4.84
C LEU A 972 48.90 -28.44 5.00
N SER A 973 48.01 -28.85 5.91
CA SER A 973 47.51 -30.22 5.95
C SER A 973 46.73 -30.56 4.66
N ASP A 974 46.65 -31.84 4.30
CA ASP A 974 46.04 -32.32 3.04
C ASP A 974 44.64 -31.71 2.78
N PHE A 975 43.81 -31.59 3.82
CA PHE A 975 42.46 -31.03 3.70
C PHE A 975 42.45 -29.50 3.51
N LYS A 976 43.42 -28.77 4.07
CA LYS A 976 43.57 -27.32 3.84
C LYS A 976 44.09 -27.03 2.43
N ALA A 977 45.04 -27.85 1.95
CA ALA A 977 45.57 -27.76 0.58
C ALA A 977 44.47 -28.03 -0.46
N GLU A 978 43.61 -29.02 -0.21
CA GLU A 978 42.47 -29.35 -1.09
C GLU A 978 41.45 -28.21 -1.15
N PHE A 979 41.12 -27.58 -0.02
CA PHE A 979 40.26 -26.40 0.01
C PHE A 979 40.83 -25.26 -0.84
N ASN A 980 42.12 -24.93 -0.68
CA ASN A 980 42.78 -23.89 -1.47
C ASN A 980 42.78 -24.20 -2.97
N ARG A 981 42.93 -25.48 -3.36
CA ARG A 981 42.86 -25.91 -4.76
C ARG A 981 41.48 -25.66 -5.38
N ARG A 982 40.40 -26.01 -4.67
CA ARG A 982 39.01 -25.79 -5.14
C ARG A 982 38.65 -24.31 -5.14
N HIS A 983 39.07 -23.58 -4.10
CA HIS A 983 38.93 -22.13 -4.00
C HIS A 983 39.59 -21.41 -5.19
N SER A 984 40.83 -21.78 -5.55
CA SER A 984 41.55 -21.23 -6.71
C SER A 984 40.83 -21.50 -8.04
N ARG A 985 40.28 -22.71 -8.22
CA ARG A 985 39.48 -23.05 -9.42
C ARG A 985 38.20 -22.21 -9.51
N ALA A 986 37.53 -21.98 -8.40
CA ALA A 986 36.31 -21.19 -8.36
C ALA A 986 36.59 -19.70 -8.57
N THR A 987 37.65 -19.14 -7.96
CA THR A 987 38.04 -17.73 -8.16
C THR A 987 38.47 -17.40 -9.60
N ASN A 988 38.89 -18.40 -10.38
CA ASN A 988 39.17 -18.23 -11.82
C ASN A 988 37.93 -17.79 -12.63
N CYS A 989 36.69 -18.15 -12.23
CA CYS A 989 35.49 -17.66 -12.92
C CYS A 989 35.36 -16.13 -12.85
N ALA A 990 35.70 -15.53 -11.72
CA ALA A 990 35.70 -14.09 -11.53
C ALA A 990 36.75 -13.39 -12.40
N LEU A 991 37.95 -13.99 -12.54
CA LEU A 991 39.00 -13.47 -13.42
C LEU A 991 38.58 -13.49 -14.89
N LYS A 992 37.89 -14.56 -15.33
CA LYS A 992 37.35 -14.66 -16.70
C LYS A 992 36.25 -13.64 -16.96
N ALA A 993 35.34 -13.43 -16.01
CA ALA A 993 34.29 -12.42 -16.13
C ALA A 993 34.87 -11.00 -16.23
N LEU A 994 35.88 -10.69 -15.41
CA LEU A 994 36.60 -9.42 -15.46
C LEU A 994 37.37 -9.22 -16.78
N ALA A 995 38.01 -10.27 -17.29
CA ALA A 995 38.68 -10.23 -18.60
C ALA A 995 37.67 -9.95 -19.73
N ARG A 996 36.54 -10.67 -19.76
CA ARG A 996 35.46 -10.44 -20.74
C ARG A 996 34.89 -9.02 -20.67
N LEU A 997 34.64 -8.50 -19.46
CA LEU A 997 34.15 -7.14 -19.26
C LEU A 997 35.15 -6.11 -19.82
N ARG A 998 36.44 -6.27 -19.47
CA ARG A 998 37.50 -5.37 -19.94
C ARG A 998 37.67 -5.45 -21.46
N ASP A 999 37.66 -6.64 -22.05
CA ASP A 999 37.86 -6.83 -23.49
C ASP A 999 36.70 -6.27 -24.33
N THR A 1000 35.49 -6.35 -23.80
CA THR A 1000 34.26 -5.87 -24.45
C THR A 1000 34.15 -4.35 -24.34
N TRP A 1001 34.36 -3.81 -23.14
CA TRP A 1001 34.17 -2.38 -22.84
C TRP A 1001 35.52 -1.69 -22.65
N LYS A 1002 36.24 -1.49 -23.77
CA LYS A 1002 37.58 -0.89 -23.78
C LYS A 1002 37.66 0.50 -23.18
N TYR A 1003 36.52 1.19 -23.03
CA TYR A 1003 36.40 2.42 -22.26
C TYR A 1003 36.93 2.29 -20.82
N LEU A 1004 36.89 1.09 -20.23
CA LEU A 1004 37.40 0.81 -18.87
C LEU A 1004 38.92 0.56 -18.82
N GLN A 1005 39.63 0.53 -19.97
CA GLN A 1005 41.05 0.17 -20.06
C GLN A 1005 42.00 1.34 -20.40
N GLY A 1006 41.52 2.43 -20.99
CA GLY A 1006 42.37 3.48 -21.61
C GLY A 1006 42.37 4.83 -20.90
N GLU A 1007 43.32 5.71 -21.23
CA GLU A 1007 43.33 7.12 -20.82
C GLU A 1007 42.03 7.80 -21.27
N PRO A 1008 41.09 8.09 -20.36
CA PRO A 1008 39.88 8.79 -20.74
C PRO A 1008 40.24 10.25 -21.03
N SER A 1009 39.85 10.75 -22.20
CA SER A 1009 39.50 12.16 -22.30
C SER A 1009 38.34 12.38 -21.31
N CYS A 1010 38.71 12.97 -20.18
CA CYS A 1010 37.94 13.34 -18.99
C CYS A 1010 36.39 13.34 -19.15
N PRO A 1011 35.63 12.53 -18.38
CA PRO A 1011 34.28 12.92 -18.02
C PRO A 1011 34.34 14.13 -17.07
N VAL A 1012 33.46 15.11 -17.25
CA VAL A 1012 33.49 16.38 -16.49
C VAL A 1012 33.19 16.16 -14.99
N ASN A 1013 32.64 15.00 -14.60
CA ASN A 1013 32.22 14.66 -13.25
C ASN A 1013 32.55 13.19 -12.88
N THR A 1014 33.00 12.96 -11.65
CA THR A 1014 33.23 11.64 -11.02
C THR A 1014 31.97 10.77 -10.98
N ASP A 1015 30.79 11.37 -10.82
CA ASP A 1015 29.51 10.64 -10.80
C ASP A 1015 29.24 9.95 -12.15
N THR A 1016 29.60 10.61 -13.24
CA THR A 1016 29.36 10.12 -14.60
C THR A 1016 30.25 8.93 -14.96
N LEU A 1017 31.47 8.88 -14.39
CA LEU A 1017 32.35 7.72 -14.52
C LEU A 1017 31.76 6.49 -13.82
N VAL A 1018 31.21 6.68 -12.62
CA VAL A 1018 30.54 5.62 -11.86
C VAL A 1018 29.32 5.10 -12.63
N GLU A 1019 28.50 6.00 -13.18
CA GLU A 1019 27.34 5.63 -14.01
C GLU A 1019 27.76 4.83 -15.26
N ALA A 1020 28.88 5.20 -15.90
CA ALA A 1020 29.43 4.47 -17.03
C ALA A 1020 29.94 3.07 -16.64
N ILE A 1021 30.62 2.93 -15.49
CA ILE A 1021 31.06 1.62 -14.95
C ILE A 1021 29.84 0.71 -14.73
N HIS A 1022 28.79 1.24 -14.10
CA HIS A 1022 27.54 0.50 -13.89
C HIS A 1022 26.86 0.13 -15.20
N ALA A 1023 26.80 1.06 -16.16
CA ALA A 1023 26.22 0.82 -17.48
C ALA A 1023 26.94 -0.32 -18.21
N CYS A 1024 28.27 -0.35 -18.21
CA CYS A 1024 29.06 -1.44 -18.80
C CYS A 1024 28.77 -2.79 -18.13
N CYS A 1025 28.67 -2.84 -16.80
CA CYS A 1025 28.33 -4.07 -16.09
C CYS A 1025 26.90 -4.54 -16.37
N TYR A 1026 25.93 -3.62 -16.50
CA TYR A 1026 24.56 -3.97 -16.86
C TYR A 1026 24.45 -4.47 -18.30
N LEU A 1027 25.12 -3.80 -19.23
CA LEU A 1027 25.18 -4.24 -20.63
C LEU A 1027 25.85 -5.61 -20.76
N HIS A 1028 26.89 -5.90 -19.96
CA HIS A 1028 27.51 -7.23 -19.90
C HIS A 1028 26.49 -8.31 -19.52
N ASN A 1029 25.70 -8.10 -18.46
CA ASN A 1029 24.66 -9.06 -18.07
C ASN A 1029 23.57 -9.18 -19.14
N ILE A 1030 23.13 -8.08 -19.75
CA ILE A 1030 22.11 -8.10 -20.83
C ILE A 1030 22.61 -8.88 -22.04
N VAL A 1031 23.88 -8.75 -22.41
CA VAL A 1031 24.47 -9.52 -23.51
C VAL A 1031 24.43 -11.01 -23.19
N ILE A 1032 24.80 -11.42 -21.96
CA ILE A 1032 24.72 -12.83 -21.51
C ILE A 1032 23.27 -13.34 -21.51
N ASP A 1033 22.33 -12.58 -20.96
CA ASP A 1033 20.92 -12.98 -20.86
C ASP A 1033 20.26 -13.18 -22.23
N MET A 1034 20.69 -12.40 -23.24
CA MET A 1034 20.16 -12.46 -24.59
C MET A 1034 20.86 -13.50 -25.49
N GLU A 1035 22.01 -14.05 -25.06
CA GLU A 1035 22.72 -15.15 -25.73
C GLU A 1035 22.12 -16.54 -25.38
N ASP A 1036 21.42 -16.67 -24.24
CA ASP A 1036 20.92 -17.95 -23.69
C ASP A 1036 19.37 -18.18 -23.79
N ASP A 1037 18.61 -17.33 -24.48
CA ASP A 1037 17.14 -17.47 -24.70
C ASP A 1037 16.31 -17.77 -23.40
N ALA A 1038 16.75 -17.25 -22.25
CA ALA A 1038 16.04 -17.40 -20.96
C ALA A 1038 14.98 -16.29 -20.75
N ALA A 1039 13.84 -16.65 -20.15
CA ALA A 1039 12.70 -15.75 -19.91
C ALA A 1039 13.00 -14.67 -18.86
N MET A 1040 12.54 -13.43 -19.13
CA MET A 1040 12.74 -12.23 -18.30
C MET A 1040 11.91 -12.24 -17.00
N PRO A 1041 12.50 -11.88 -15.83
CA PRO A 1041 11.76 -11.65 -14.59
C PRO A 1041 11.04 -10.29 -14.53
N SER A 1042 9.92 -10.24 -13.79
CA SER A 1042 9.03 -9.08 -13.70
C SER A 1042 9.47 -7.99 -12.70
N ILE A 1043 8.79 -6.84 -12.81
CA ILE A 1043 9.12 -5.53 -12.23
C ILE A 1043 8.50 -5.38 -10.82
N GLU A 1044 9.27 -5.61 -9.76
CA GLU A 1044 8.98 -5.10 -8.41
C GLU A 1044 10.23 -4.41 -7.82
N ASP A 1045 10.05 -3.22 -7.23
CA ASP A 1045 11.06 -2.44 -6.51
C ASP A 1045 10.65 -2.37 -5.03
N SER A 1046 11.57 -2.65 -4.10
CA SER A 1046 11.42 -2.38 -2.68
C SER A 1046 12.61 -1.60 -2.11
N TYR A 1047 12.33 -0.65 -1.20
CA TYR A 1047 13.28 0.18 -0.46
C TYR A 1047 13.38 -0.30 1.02
N TYR A 1048 14.53 0.01 1.66
CA TYR A 1048 15.16 -0.43 2.94
C TYR A 1048 14.37 -0.15 4.26
N CYS A 1049 14.70 -0.67 5.47
CA CYS A 1049 15.95 -0.50 6.27
C CYS A 1049 16.03 -1.32 7.61
N GLU A 1050 17.26 -1.77 7.94
CA GLU A 1050 18.01 -2.02 9.21
C GLU A 1050 17.47 -2.78 10.45
N ASP A 1051 18.24 -3.80 10.86
CA ASP A 1051 18.76 -4.02 12.23
C ASP A 1051 19.98 -4.97 12.19
N VAL A 1052 21.18 -4.46 12.49
CA VAL A 1052 22.46 -5.19 12.39
C VAL A 1052 22.78 -5.91 13.71
N ARG A 1053 23.07 -7.21 13.66
CA ARG A 1053 23.73 -7.94 14.76
C ARG A 1053 25.20 -8.18 14.40
N GLN A 1054 26.10 -7.91 15.35
CA GLN A 1054 27.51 -8.28 15.24
C GLN A 1054 27.68 -9.78 15.49
N VAL A 1055 28.40 -10.48 14.60
CA VAL A 1055 28.75 -11.90 14.79
C VAL A 1055 30.26 -12.07 15.00
N GLU A 1056 30.61 -12.93 15.97
CA GLU A 1056 31.96 -13.19 16.47
C GLU A 1056 32.83 -13.99 15.48
N SER A 1057 34.15 -13.74 15.47
CA SER A 1057 35.09 -14.28 14.47
C SER A 1057 35.41 -15.78 14.61
N GLU A 1058 35.02 -16.46 15.70
CA GLU A 1058 35.36 -17.87 15.90
C GLU A 1058 34.54 -18.84 15.03
N ASP A 1059 33.31 -18.48 14.68
CA ASP A 1059 32.42 -19.34 13.88
C ASP A 1059 32.87 -19.48 12.43
N ALA A 1060 33.53 -18.45 11.89
CA ALA A 1060 34.06 -18.44 10.53
C ALA A 1060 35.21 -19.44 10.33
N ILE A 1061 36.12 -19.54 11.32
CA ILE A 1061 37.23 -20.50 11.31
C ILE A 1061 36.68 -21.92 11.39
N ARG A 1062 35.74 -22.16 12.30
CA ARG A 1062 35.07 -23.45 12.46
C ARG A 1062 34.37 -23.89 11.17
N ALA A 1063 33.62 -23.00 10.52
CA ALA A 1063 32.92 -23.29 9.26
C ALA A 1063 33.89 -23.68 8.12
N ARG A 1064 34.96 -22.91 7.92
CA ARG A 1064 35.98 -23.20 6.89
C ARG A 1064 36.67 -24.54 7.14
N ASP A 1065 37.07 -24.81 8.38
CA ASP A 1065 37.75 -26.04 8.76
C ASP A 1065 36.85 -27.28 8.58
N MET A 1066 35.56 -27.17 8.93
CA MET A 1066 34.58 -28.24 8.72
C MET A 1066 34.37 -28.56 7.25
N LEU A 1067 34.19 -27.55 6.40
CA LEU A 1067 34.09 -27.72 4.94
C LEU A 1067 35.35 -28.34 4.34
N SER A 1068 36.52 -27.90 4.80
CA SER A 1068 37.81 -28.39 4.29
C SER A 1068 37.97 -29.89 4.56
N ARG A 1069 37.58 -30.37 5.74
CA ARG A 1069 37.58 -31.82 6.07
C ARG A 1069 36.51 -32.58 5.29
N TYR A 1070 35.31 -32.02 5.15
CA TYR A 1070 34.21 -32.62 4.39
C TYR A 1070 34.61 -32.89 2.92
N PHE A 1071 35.31 -31.95 2.29
CA PHE A 1071 35.80 -32.08 0.91
C PHE A 1071 36.80 -33.21 0.69
N LEU A 1072 37.56 -33.59 1.73
CA LEU A 1072 38.51 -34.71 1.66
C LEU A 1072 37.77 -36.06 1.80
N THR A 1073 36.76 -36.14 2.65
CA THR A 1073 35.99 -37.37 2.92
C THR A 1073 34.97 -37.72 1.83
N SER A 1074 34.60 -36.77 0.97
CA SER A 1074 33.61 -36.93 -0.10
C SER A 1074 34.19 -37.36 -1.46
N MET A 1075 35.47 -37.77 -1.51
CA MET A 1075 36.12 -38.26 -2.73
C MET A 1075 35.62 -39.66 -3.14
N PRO A 1076 35.18 -39.88 -4.39
CA PRO A 1076 34.92 -41.22 -4.91
C PRO A 1076 36.26 -41.95 -5.12
N SER A 1077 36.39 -43.16 -4.58
CA SER A 1077 37.49 -44.06 -4.88
C SER A 1077 37.29 -44.67 -6.26
N GLU A 1078 38.01 -44.19 -7.29
CA GLU A 1078 38.24 -44.98 -8.50
C GLU A 1078 39.70 -44.95 -8.93
N SER A 1079 40.22 -46.17 -8.99
CA SER A 1079 41.53 -46.63 -9.39
C SER A 1079 41.59 -46.88 -10.90
N GLY A 1080 42.67 -46.41 -11.53
CA GLY A 1080 43.41 -47.15 -12.57
C GLY A 1080 42.98 -46.98 -14.04
N ALA A 1081 43.72 -46.13 -14.78
CA ALA A 1081 44.34 -46.49 -16.07
C ALA A 1081 45.22 -45.34 -16.62
N GLY A 1082 46.53 -45.61 -16.76
CA GLY A 1082 47.37 -45.17 -17.89
C GLY A 1082 47.83 -43.72 -18.00
N LEU A 1083 49.06 -43.46 -17.51
CA LEU A 1083 49.94 -42.34 -17.91
C LEU A 1083 50.29 -42.39 -19.40
N VAL A 1084 50.29 -41.24 -20.09
CA VAL A 1084 51.35 -40.85 -21.04
C VAL A 1084 51.52 -39.32 -21.03
N ASP A 1085 52.77 -38.90 -20.84
CA ASP A 1085 53.33 -37.54 -20.85
C ASP A 1085 53.13 -36.77 -22.16
N ALA A 1086 53.15 -35.43 -22.10
CA ALA A 1086 53.96 -34.59 -22.99
C ALA A 1086 53.97 -33.12 -22.53
N GLU A 1087 55.11 -32.49 -22.78
CA GLU A 1087 55.67 -31.27 -22.22
C GLU A 1087 55.14 -29.96 -22.84
N GLU A 1088 55.59 -28.87 -22.20
CA GLU A 1088 55.69 -27.49 -22.69
C GLU A 1088 56.04 -27.38 -24.18
N ASP A 1089 55.49 -26.38 -24.88
CA ASP A 1089 56.35 -25.35 -25.48
C ASP A 1089 55.60 -24.18 -26.12
N HIS A 1090 56.27 -23.02 -26.03
CA HIS A 1090 55.92 -21.74 -26.63
C HIS A 1090 56.32 -21.69 -28.12
N GLU A 1091 55.39 -21.13 -28.92
CA GLU A 1091 55.60 -20.08 -29.93
C GLU A 1091 56.45 -20.34 -31.22
N VAL A 1092 56.00 -19.66 -32.29
CA VAL A 1092 56.74 -19.20 -33.49
C VAL A 1092 56.59 -20.01 -34.81
N ALA A 1093 55.66 -19.48 -35.62
CA ALA A 1093 55.81 -19.04 -37.02
C ALA A 1093 55.76 -20.00 -38.23
N ALA A 1094 54.88 -19.55 -39.13
CA ALA A 1094 55.09 -19.29 -40.57
C ALA A 1094 54.94 -20.41 -41.61
N SER A 1095 54.11 -20.04 -42.61
CA SER A 1095 54.09 -20.50 -44.01
C SER A 1095 53.71 -21.97 -44.23
N GLY A 1096 52.84 -22.36 -45.14
CA GLY A 1096 52.31 -21.74 -46.34
C GLY A 1096 52.01 -22.90 -47.30
N SER A 1097 50.96 -22.76 -48.12
CA SER A 1097 50.51 -23.69 -49.18
C SER A 1097 50.08 -25.10 -48.72
N GLY A 1098 48.97 -25.68 -49.15
CA GLY A 1098 48.28 -25.53 -50.43
C GLY A 1098 48.43 -26.82 -51.21
N THR A 1099 47.33 -27.60 -51.23
CA THR A 1099 46.92 -28.62 -52.22
C THR A 1099 47.77 -29.88 -52.40
N GLU A 1100 47.16 -31.06 -52.21
CA GLU A 1100 46.67 -31.87 -53.35
C GLU A 1100 45.81 -33.08 -52.91
N ASP A 1101 44.87 -33.40 -53.79
CA ASP A 1101 43.80 -34.37 -53.70
C ASP A 1101 44.27 -35.84 -53.69
N LYS A 1102 43.40 -36.73 -53.17
CA LYS A 1102 42.91 -37.89 -53.95
C LYS A 1102 41.72 -38.59 -53.31
N ALA A 1103 40.70 -38.76 -54.15
CA ALA A 1103 39.46 -39.48 -53.93
C ALA A 1103 39.63 -41.02 -53.87
N GLN A 1104 38.67 -41.71 -53.24
CA GLN A 1104 37.92 -42.82 -53.87
C GLN A 1104 36.79 -43.38 -52.97
N ALA A 1105 35.57 -43.04 -53.36
CA ALA A 1105 34.37 -43.86 -53.64
C ALA A 1105 34.07 -45.23 -52.97
N GLN A 1106 32.74 -45.44 -52.85
CA GLN A 1106 31.93 -46.69 -52.81
C GLN A 1106 31.77 -47.36 -51.42
N ALA A 1107 30.59 -47.85 -51.00
CA ALA A 1107 29.32 -48.12 -51.66
C ALA A 1107 28.16 -48.19 -50.64
N ARG A 1108 26.92 -47.98 -51.14
CA ARG A 1108 25.65 -48.43 -50.52
C ARG A 1108 25.53 -49.97 -50.53
N PRO A 1109 24.45 -50.55 -49.96
CA PRO A 1109 23.35 -50.91 -50.86
C PRO A 1109 21.90 -50.73 -50.32
N SER A 1110 20.98 -50.49 -51.28
CA SER A 1110 19.56 -50.95 -51.46
C SER A 1110 18.57 -51.00 -50.28
N GLU A 1111 17.40 -50.33 -50.31
CA GLU A 1111 16.17 -50.56 -51.14
C GLU A 1111 15.50 -51.91 -50.80
N GLU A 1112 14.22 -52.03 -50.42
CA GLU A 1112 12.95 -51.80 -51.15
C GLU A 1112 11.79 -51.86 -50.11
N GLU A 1113 10.82 -50.93 -50.08
CA GLU A 1113 9.53 -50.95 -50.81
C GLU A 1113 8.37 -51.52 -49.94
N ILE A 1114 7.14 -51.05 -50.20
CA ILE A 1114 5.83 -51.57 -49.74
C ILE A 1114 5.21 -50.96 -48.46
N ILE A 1115 4.19 -50.15 -48.71
CA ILE A 1115 2.84 -50.12 -48.11
C ILE A 1115 2.68 -50.41 -46.60
N ASN A 1116 2.10 -49.38 -45.97
CA ASN A 1116 1.45 -49.26 -44.65
C ASN A 1116 2.34 -48.97 -43.44
#